data_AF-A0A2S6CX33-F1
#
_entry.id   AF-A0A2S6CX33-F1
#
_cell.length_a   1.000
_cell.length_b   1.000
_cell.length_c   1.000
_cell.angle_alpha   90.00
_cell.angle_beta   90.00
_cell.angle_gamma   90.00
#
_symmetry.space_group_name_H-M   'P 1'
#
loop_
_entity.id
_entity.type
_entity.pdbx_description
1 polymer ?
#
loop_
_entity_poly.entity_id
_entity_poly.type
_entity_poly.pdbx_seq_one_letter_code
_entity_poly.pdbx_strand_id
1 'polypeptide(L)'
;MFNNSEKPFDSSLTGLGNSLTYLDKDPFNPNPTPLGLGQLPPLNTTLDNAGNILATARAVGTLTATRSFSDWVGSTDTNDYYSFSVGTPSNWSLSLTGLSANADVQLLNSSGSVITTSQNGGTTSESIARQLSAGTYYLRVYQSSGNTNYSLSLNATATPVDNAGNTLATARAVGALTATRSFSDWVGSTDTNDYYSFNVGTQSNFSLSLTGLSADADVQLLSSSGGVISGSYNWNSSSESITRQLSAGTYYVRVYQYSGNTNYSLSLNATAVTPADNAGNTLAATRAVGRLTTTQSFSDWVGSADTNDYYSFNVGTQSNFSLSLTGLSANADVQLLNSSGGIVTTSANSGTTSESITRQLSAGTYYVRVYQFSGNTNYSLSLNATAVVPTPTPTPTPTDWYSQNLRDAQIITLARSLAADGNLSRNDMIAIFRDAKDGNVIDANELNDVRTLVTNSTRFTMADSVRVLSNKIANSDVANTRSGIGNLSAGSSGTQMENLIGKWFLGTNRPVTGYTYQYVSGSLFQNGASADDIRQGAVGDCYYVATLASLAQEKPAYIQNMFTDNGDNTFTVRFYNNGVADYVTVDRYLPTSGNSAAYAGWGGGSVTSTSNELWVALAEKAYAQLAESGWSRSSTSNNSYAAIEGGWMDTVIRQVTGLSATSQSVGNMTQAQLINLVNSNQVLTAGFVYGAGYGVVNGHAYTITSYNSTNQTFYLRNPWGSSHANVTWSQLLSLRAIVQWSNT
;
A
#
# COMPACT_ATOMS: atom_id res chain seq x y z
N MET A 1 -26.20 -28.29 -39.39
CA MET A 1 -26.59 -28.71 -40.75
C MET A 1 -25.33 -29.05 -41.51
N PHE A 2 -25.28 -30.27 -42.02
CA PHE A 2 -24.16 -30.91 -42.71
C PHE A 2 -23.85 -30.26 -44.05
N ASN A 3 -22.60 -30.33 -44.49
CA ASN A 3 -22.36 -30.81 -45.85
C ASN A 3 -21.05 -31.63 -45.93
N ASN A 4 -21.21 -32.85 -46.43
CA ASN A 4 -20.19 -33.83 -46.77
C ASN A 4 -19.54 -33.47 -48.11
N SER A 5 -18.30 -33.89 -48.33
CA SER A 5 -17.95 -34.86 -49.39
C SER A 5 -16.44 -34.87 -49.68
N GLU A 6 -15.83 -35.96 -49.21
CA GLU A 6 -14.86 -36.86 -49.87
C GLU A 6 -13.88 -36.40 -50.98
N LYS A 7 -12.69 -37.00 -50.86
CA LYS A 7 -11.48 -36.99 -51.70
C LYS A 7 -11.69 -37.61 -53.11
N PRO A 8 -10.69 -37.42 -54.00
CA PRO A 8 -10.25 -38.46 -54.95
C PRO A 8 -8.81 -38.95 -54.63
N PHE A 9 -8.51 -40.26 -54.65
CA PHE A 9 -8.10 -41.11 -55.81
C PHE A 9 -6.70 -40.74 -56.36
N ASP A 10 -5.74 -41.63 -56.69
CA ASP A 10 -5.77 -43.07 -56.99
C ASP A 10 -4.34 -43.70 -57.07
N SER A 11 -4.30 -45.04 -56.91
CA SER A 11 -3.47 -46.14 -57.45
C SER A 11 -2.04 -45.92 -57.99
N SER A 12 -1.07 -46.83 -57.81
CA SER A 12 -0.97 -48.20 -58.39
C SER A 12 0.47 -48.71 -58.12
N LEU A 13 0.78 -49.94 -57.67
CA LEU A 13 0.99 -51.23 -58.39
C LEU A 13 1.58 -52.21 -57.33
N THR A 14 0.89 -53.27 -56.87
CA THR A 14 0.83 -54.68 -57.35
C THR A 14 2.13 -55.51 -57.35
N GLY A 15 2.11 -56.68 -56.67
CA GLY A 15 2.99 -57.81 -57.01
C GLY A 15 3.20 -58.90 -55.94
N LEU A 16 2.40 -59.99 -56.02
CA LEU A 16 2.64 -61.37 -55.54
C LEU A 16 2.61 -61.62 -54.01
N GLY A 17 1.89 -62.59 -53.42
CA GLY A 17 1.18 -63.77 -53.95
C GLY A 17 1.74 -65.08 -53.40
N ASN A 18 1.14 -65.58 -52.30
CA ASN A 18 0.98 -66.97 -51.81
C ASN A 18 2.00 -68.09 -52.17
N SER A 19 2.39 -68.90 -51.16
CA SER A 19 1.88 -70.28 -50.97
C SER A 19 2.82 -71.19 -50.11
N LEU A 20 2.21 -71.86 -49.12
CA LEU A 20 2.41 -73.22 -48.58
C LEU A 20 3.77 -73.97 -48.71
N THR A 21 4.16 -74.72 -47.65
CA THR A 21 3.93 -76.19 -47.57
C THR A 21 4.46 -76.84 -46.27
N TYR A 22 3.87 -77.99 -45.96
CA TYR A 22 4.04 -78.94 -44.85
C TYR A 22 4.47 -80.29 -45.44
N LEU A 23 5.25 -81.12 -44.71
CA LEU A 23 5.47 -82.61 -44.76
C LEU A 23 6.97 -82.93 -44.50
N ASP A 24 7.46 -84.09 -44.02
CA ASP A 24 7.03 -85.28 -43.24
C ASP A 24 8.25 -86.27 -43.29
N LYS A 25 8.41 -87.14 -42.27
CA LYS A 25 9.05 -88.50 -42.21
C LYS A 25 10.40 -88.85 -42.90
N ASP A 26 11.42 -89.34 -42.18
CA ASP A 26 11.76 -90.76 -41.78
C ASP A 26 12.71 -91.45 -42.80
N PRO A 27 13.81 -92.18 -42.44
CA PRO A 27 13.72 -93.64 -42.11
C PRO A 27 14.84 -94.26 -41.21
N PHE A 28 14.49 -95.30 -40.41
CA PHE A 28 15.18 -96.61 -40.17
C PHE A 28 15.10 -97.17 -38.72
N ASN A 29 14.25 -98.19 -38.57
CA ASN A 29 14.20 -99.29 -37.57
C ASN A 29 15.39 -100.29 -37.81
N PRO A 30 15.88 -101.19 -36.90
CA PRO A 30 15.09 -101.95 -35.93
C PRO A 30 15.69 -102.37 -34.55
N ASN A 31 14.79 -102.86 -33.68
CA ASN A 31 14.95 -103.82 -32.56
C ASN A 31 16.24 -104.70 -32.55
N PRO A 32 16.76 -105.16 -31.38
CA PRO A 32 15.95 -105.93 -30.41
C PRO A 32 16.24 -105.77 -28.90
N THR A 33 15.23 -106.27 -28.20
CA THR A 33 15.11 -106.85 -26.85
C THR A 33 16.32 -107.65 -26.29
N PRO A 34 16.30 -107.95 -24.96
CA PRO A 34 17.43 -107.77 -24.04
C PRO A 34 18.12 -109.08 -23.65
N LEU A 35 19.38 -109.00 -23.21
CA LEU A 35 20.00 -110.03 -22.39
C LEU A 35 21.05 -109.43 -21.46
N GLY A 36 20.98 -109.85 -20.19
CA GLY A 36 22.18 -110.18 -19.43
C GLY A 36 22.69 -109.13 -18.46
N LEU A 37 22.26 -109.29 -17.21
CA LEU A 37 22.88 -108.74 -16.00
C LEU A 37 24.42 -108.88 -16.00
N GLY A 38 25.10 -107.76 -15.71
CA GLY A 38 26.54 -107.68 -15.52
C GLY A 38 26.96 -106.32 -14.94
N GLN A 39 26.43 -106.00 -13.76
CA GLN A 39 26.94 -105.10 -12.70
C GLN A 39 27.89 -103.93 -13.09
N LEU A 40 27.34 -102.70 -13.06
CA LEU A 40 28.05 -101.48 -12.68
C LEU A 40 27.21 -100.70 -11.64
N PRO A 41 27.83 -99.94 -10.72
CA PRO A 41 27.25 -99.50 -9.44
C PRO A 41 26.25 -98.30 -9.59
N PRO A 42 25.53 -97.89 -8.52
CA PRO A 42 24.24 -97.24 -8.65
C PRO A 42 24.36 -95.76 -9.04
N LEU A 43 23.73 -95.35 -10.14
CA LEU A 43 23.41 -93.93 -10.39
C LEU A 43 22.04 -93.64 -9.80
N ASN A 44 22.02 -93.16 -8.56
CA ASN A 44 21.06 -92.15 -8.16
C ASN A 44 21.84 -90.88 -7.86
N THR A 45 22.50 -90.33 -8.89
CA THR A 45 23.11 -88.99 -8.82
C THR A 45 22.03 -88.01 -9.23
N THR A 46 21.57 -87.20 -8.27
CA THR A 46 20.91 -85.94 -8.55
C THR A 46 21.80 -85.14 -9.53
N LEU A 47 21.19 -84.59 -10.58
CA LEU A 47 21.91 -83.84 -11.61
C LEU A 47 22.40 -82.51 -11.01
N ASP A 48 23.65 -82.46 -10.57
CA ASP A 48 24.36 -81.23 -10.19
C ASP A 48 24.64 -80.39 -11.46
N ASN A 49 24.12 -79.17 -11.48
CA ASN A 49 24.33 -78.22 -12.58
C ASN A 49 25.08 -76.94 -12.15
N ALA A 50 25.50 -76.82 -10.90
CA ALA A 50 26.14 -75.62 -10.35
C ALA A 50 27.57 -75.93 -9.90
N GLY A 51 28.52 -75.09 -10.30
CA GLY A 51 29.93 -75.36 -9.99
C GLY A 51 30.29 -75.12 -8.53
N ASN A 52 31.19 -75.95 -8.00
CA ASN A 52 31.75 -75.82 -6.63
C ASN A 52 32.70 -74.64 -6.40
N ILE A 53 33.05 -73.88 -7.43
CA ILE A 53 33.92 -72.70 -7.35
C ILE A 53 33.38 -71.57 -8.21
N LEU A 54 33.78 -70.33 -7.90
CA LEU A 54 33.32 -69.13 -8.61
C LEU A 54 33.54 -69.18 -10.13
N ALA A 55 34.64 -69.80 -10.57
CA ALA A 55 35.00 -69.92 -11.99
C ALA A 55 34.09 -70.87 -12.78
N THR A 56 33.40 -71.79 -12.11
CA THR A 56 32.48 -72.75 -12.71
C THR A 56 31.02 -72.46 -12.36
N ALA A 57 30.74 -71.26 -11.84
CA ALA A 57 29.40 -70.86 -11.42
C ALA A 57 28.37 -70.96 -12.56
N ARG A 58 27.19 -71.49 -12.24
CA ARG A 58 26.08 -71.59 -13.20
C ARG A 58 25.61 -70.21 -13.61
N ALA A 59 25.68 -69.92 -14.91
CA ALA A 59 25.27 -68.63 -15.45
C ALA A 59 23.74 -68.47 -15.49
N VAL A 60 23.23 -67.58 -14.65
CA VAL A 60 21.82 -67.14 -14.62
C VAL A 60 21.57 -66.01 -15.63
N GLY A 61 22.59 -65.22 -15.97
CA GLY A 61 22.45 -64.05 -16.84
C GLY A 61 21.77 -62.86 -16.15
N THR A 62 21.32 -61.88 -16.93
CA THR A 62 20.66 -60.69 -16.40
C THR A 62 19.27 -61.02 -15.87
N LEU A 63 19.00 -60.71 -14.61
CA LEU A 63 17.68 -60.88 -14.01
C LEU A 63 16.71 -59.81 -14.53
N THR A 64 15.78 -60.22 -15.39
CA THR A 64 14.69 -59.38 -15.91
C THR A 64 13.30 -59.84 -15.45
N ALA A 65 13.23 -60.99 -14.79
CA ALA A 65 12.06 -61.57 -14.15
C ALA A 65 12.53 -62.58 -13.08
N THR A 66 11.62 -63.06 -12.22
CA THR A 66 11.93 -64.12 -11.25
C THR A 66 12.44 -65.37 -11.95
N ARG A 67 13.59 -65.89 -11.52
CA ARG A 67 14.16 -67.14 -12.01
C ARG A 67 14.29 -68.15 -10.88
N SER A 68 13.93 -69.39 -11.15
CA SER A 68 14.01 -70.47 -10.16
C SER A 68 14.85 -71.64 -10.66
N PHE A 69 15.59 -72.25 -9.75
CA PHE A 69 16.53 -73.34 -9.98
C PHE A 69 16.33 -74.41 -8.91
N SER A 70 16.73 -75.64 -9.21
CA SER A 70 16.81 -76.72 -8.22
C SER A 70 18.14 -77.43 -8.41
N ASP A 71 18.78 -77.73 -7.30
CA ASP A 71 20.11 -78.36 -7.19
C ASP A 71 20.23 -79.01 -5.80
N TRP A 72 21.43 -79.47 -5.46
CA TRP A 72 21.70 -80.18 -4.21
C TRP A 72 23.10 -79.85 -3.71
N VAL A 73 23.23 -79.63 -2.40
CA VAL A 73 24.54 -79.60 -1.73
C VAL A 73 24.67 -80.74 -0.73
N GLY A 74 25.89 -81.27 -0.60
CA GLY A 74 26.21 -82.36 0.31
C GLY A 74 27.69 -82.66 0.40
N SER A 75 28.03 -83.77 1.08
CA SER A 75 29.42 -84.10 1.43
C SER A 75 30.36 -84.30 0.24
N THR A 76 29.82 -84.57 -0.95
CA THR A 76 30.56 -84.71 -2.21
C THR A 76 30.45 -83.49 -3.12
N ASP A 77 29.57 -82.54 -2.77
CA ASP A 77 29.23 -81.34 -3.53
C ASP A 77 28.93 -80.21 -2.55
N THR A 78 29.99 -79.62 -2.02
CA THR A 78 29.86 -78.78 -0.82
C THR A 78 29.35 -77.38 -1.11
N ASN A 79 29.40 -76.93 -2.37
CA ASN A 79 29.03 -75.59 -2.78
C ASN A 79 28.40 -75.57 -4.16
N ASP A 80 27.37 -74.75 -4.32
CA ASP A 80 26.79 -74.40 -5.59
C ASP A 80 26.92 -72.91 -5.83
N TYR A 81 27.72 -72.54 -6.84
CA TYR A 81 27.86 -71.15 -7.25
C TYR A 81 26.95 -70.80 -8.43
N TYR A 82 26.26 -69.68 -8.33
CA TYR A 82 25.47 -69.07 -9.41
C TYR A 82 26.03 -67.68 -9.74
N SER A 83 26.05 -67.30 -11.01
CA SER A 83 26.42 -65.95 -11.45
C SER A 83 25.23 -65.27 -12.12
N PHE A 84 24.93 -64.03 -11.73
CA PHE A 84 23.83 -63.25 -12.29
C PHE A 84 24.22 -61.78 -12.43
N SER A 85 23.48 -61.03 -13.23
CA SER A 85 23.64 -59.59 -13.31
C SER A 85 22.31 -58.86 -13.14
N VAL A 86 22.37 -57.61 -12.71
CA VAL A 86 21.24 -56.67 -12.76
C VAL A 86 21.60 -55.54 -13.71
N GLY A 87 20.71 -55.19 -14.63
CA GLY A 87 20.98 -54.23 -15.72
C GLY A 87 20.87 -52.76 -15.29
N THR A 88 20.07 -52.48 -14.27
CA THR A 88 19.90 -51.17 -13.62
C THR A 88 19.90 -51.38 -12.11
N PRO A 89 20.09 -50.33 -11.29
CA PRO A 89 19.84 -50.42 -9.86
C PRO A 89 18.48 -51.09 -9.60
N SER A 90 18.47 -52.13 -8.76
CA SER A 90 17.30 -53.00 -8.58
C SER A 90 17.19 -53.46 -7.13
N ASN A 91 15.96 -53.54 -6.63
CA ASN A 91 15.62 -54.27 -5.42
C ASN A 91 15.68 -55.77 -5.74
N TRP A 92 16.73 -56.43 -5.26
CA TRP A 92 17.01 -57.83 -5.48
C TRP A 92 16.64 -58.67 -4.25
N SER A 93 16.09 -59.85 -4.48
CA SER A 93 15.81 -60.82 -3.43
C SER A 93 16.08 -62.25 -3.86
N LEU A 94 16.34 -63.08 -2.85
CA LEU A 94 16.60 -64.51 -2.95
C LEU A 94 15.78 -65.26 -1.90
N SER A 95 15.30 -66.43 -2.29
CA SER A 95 14.73 -67.43 -1.39
C SER A 95 15.27 -68.82 -1.72
N LEU A 96 15.76 -69.54 -0.71
CA LEU A 96 16.23 -70.92 -0.79
C LEU A 96 15.28 -71.80 0.05
N THR A 97 14.59 -72.73 -0.59
CA THR A 97 13.53 -73.52 0.03
C THR A 97 13.69 -75.01 -0.29
N GLY A 98 12.86 -75.87 0.29
CA GLY A 98 12.87 -77.31 -0.02
C GLY A 98 14.00 -78.11 0.65
N LEU A 99 14.60 -77.56 1.70
CA LEU A 99 15.72 -78.18 2.41
C LEU A 99 15.27 -79.40 3.24
N SER A 100 15.99 -80.52 3.13
CA SER A 100 15.89 -81.71 3.98
C SER A 100 17.02 -81.82 5.00
N ALA A 101 18.06 -80.99 4.86
CA ALA A 101 19.16 -80.81 5.81
C ALA A 101 19.70 -79.37 5.70
N ASN A 102 20.69 -78.98 6.52
CA ASN A 102 21.09 -77.58 6.64
C ASN A 102 21.99 -77.11 5.51
N ALA A 103 21.57 -76.05 4.81
CA ALA A 103 22.33 -75.35 3.79
C ALA A 103 22.15 -73.84 3.93
N ASP A 104 23.26 -73.11 3.86
CA ASP A 104 23.32 -71.66 4.03
C ASP A 104 23.55 -70.98 2.66
N VAL A 105 23.28 -69.68 2.57
CA VAL A 105 23.47 -68.92 1.32
C VAL A 105 24.21 -67.60 1.52
N GLN A 106 25.13 -67.31 0.60
CA GLN A 106 25.88 -66.06 0.51
C GLN A 106 25.58 -65.33 -0.78
N LEU A 107 25.42 -64.01 -0.70
CA LEU A 107 25.55 -63.10 -1.83
C LEU A 107 26.96 -62.52 -1.85
N LEU A 108 27.60 -62.54 -3.02
CA LEU A 108 28.96 -62.09 -3.24
C LEU A 108 29.03 -61.05 -4.36
N ASN A 109 30.01 -60.15 -4.27
CA ASN A 109 30.29 -59.18 -5.32
C ASN A 109 31.06 -59.82 -6.51
N SER A 110 31.33 -59.05 -7.57
CA SER A 110 32.03 -59.53 -8.77
C SER A 110 33.44 -60.07 -8.52
N SER A 111 34.09 -59.69 -7.42
CA SER A 111 35.41 -60.20 -6.99
C SER A 111 35.33 -61.46 -6.12
N GLY A 112 34.13 -61.93 -5.79
CA GLY A 112 33.92 -63.08 -4.90
C GLY A 112 33.98 -62.75 -3.40
N SER A 113 33.99 -61.47 -3.03
CA SER A 113 33.87 -61.08 -1.61
C SER A 113 32.42 -61.12 -1.15
N VAL A 114 32.18 -61.65 0.05
CA VAL A 114 30.83 -61.77 0.62
C VAL A 114 30.23 -60.39 0.90
N ILE A 115 29.07 -60.10 0.32
CA ILE A 115 28.24 -58.92 0.62
C ILE A 115 27.38 -59.21 1.84
N THR A 116 26.70 -60.35 1.87
CA THR A 116 25.82 -60.74 2.98
C THR A 116 25.58 -62.25 2.98
N THR A 117 25.23 -62.80 4.15
CA THR A 117 24.96 -64.24 4.35
C THR A 117 23.60 -64.42 5.04
N SER A 118 22.91 -65.52 4.76
CA SER A 118 21.80 -66.07 5.55
C SER A 118 22.17 -67.49 5.98
N GLN A 119 21.98 -67.80 7.28
CA GLN A 119 22.41 -69.05 7.93
C GLN A 119 21.38 -69.56 8.94
N ASN A 120 20.12 -69.71 8.51
CA ASN A 120 19.09 -70.24 9.40
C ASN A 120 19.29 -71.76 9.58
N GLY A 121 19.45 -72.21 10.83
CA GLY A 121 19.77 -73.62 11.08
C GLY A 121 18.65 -74.61 10.69
N GLY A 122 19.04 -75.85 10.39
CA GLY A 122 18.12 -76.97 10.20
C GLY A 122 17.54 -77.04 8.78
N THR A 123 16.22 -77.09 8.63
CA THR A 123 15.54 -77.15 7.32
C THR A 123 14.77 -75.86 7.02
N THR A 124 15.03 -74.79 7.77
CA THR A 124 14.39 -73.49 7.58
C THR A 124 14.87 -72.86 6.27
N SER A 125 13.97 -72.15 5.57
CA SER A 125 14.33 -71.50 4.31
C SER A 125 15.28 -70.33 4.54
N GLU A 126 16.21 -70.14 3.60
CA GLU A 126 17.07 -68.96 3.58
C GLU A 126 16.46 -67.86 2.74
N SER A 127 16.66 -66.61 3.13
CA SER A 127 16.27 -65.47 2.30
C SER A 127 17.20 -64.29 2.47
N ILE A 128 17.46 -63.58 1.37
CA ILE A 128 18.24 -62.35 1.36
C ILE A 128 17.50 -61.34 0.51
N ALA A 129 17.36 -60.10 0.97
CA ALA A 129 16.90 -58.96 0.17
C ALA A 129 17.90 -57.80 0.27
N ARG A 130 18.33 -57.27 -0.87
CA ARG A 130 19.30 -56.16 -0.99
C ARG A 130 19.01 -55.34 -2.23
N GLN A 131 19.28 -54.04 -2.18
CA GLN A 131 19.36 -53.25 -3.40
C GLN A 131 20.74 -53.39 -4.02
N LEU A 132 20.80 -53.72 -5.31
CA LEU A 132 22.03 -53.93 -6.05
C LEU A 132 22.16 -52.89 -7.15
N SER A 133 23.33 -52.26 -7.26
CA SER A 133 23.69 -51.44 -8.42
C SER A 133 23.85 -52.33 -9.66
N ALA A 134 23.72 -51.74 -10.86
CA ALA A 134 23.97 -52.44 -12.12
C ALA A 134 25.35 -53.10 -12.10
N GLY A 135 25.40 -54.41 -12.40
CA GLY A 135 26.65 -55.17 -12.29
C GLY A 135 26.42 -56.67 -12.17
N THR A 136 27.54 -57.40 -12.09
CA THR A 136 27.57 -58.86 -11.96
C THR A 136 27.83 -59.27 -10.51
N TYR A 137 27.07 -60.24 -10.04
CA TYR A 137 27.10 -60.78 -8.68
C TYR A 137 27.11 -62.30 -8.71
N TYR A 138 27.51 -62.88 -7.58
CA TYR A 138 27.53 -64.32 -7.41
C TYR A 138 26.74 -64.72 -6.17
N LEU A 139 26.20 -65.93 -6.21
CA LEU A 139 25.63 -66.61 -5.05
C LEU A 139 26.43 -67.84 -4.76
N ARG A 140 26.53 -68.18 -3.49
CA ARG A 140 27.05 -69.47 -3.04
C ARG A 140 26.01 -70.08 -2.11
N VAL A 141 25.40 -71.17 -2.52
CA VAL A 141 24.69 -72.08 -1.62
C VAL A 141 25.73 -73.09 -1.13
N TYR A 142 25.80 -73.38 0.16
CA TYR A 142 26.80 -74.31 0.66
C TYR A 142 26.25 -75.16 1.79
N GLN A 143 26.73 -76.39 1.83
CA GLN A 143 26.35 -77.35 2.86
C GLN A 143 26.80 -76.84 4.24
N SER A 144 25.86 -76.74 5.17
CA SER A 144 26.14 -76.44 6.57
C SER A 144 26.15 -77.72 7.42
N SER A 145 25.16 -78.60 7.23
CA SER A 145 25.15 -79.95 7.84
C SER A 145 24.15 -80.89 7.16
N GLY A 146 24.61 -82.07 6.73
CA GLY A 146 23.77 -83.08 6.10
C GLY A 146 23.46 -82.75 4.64
N ASN A 147 23.05 -83.75 3.86
CA ASN A 147 22.87 -83.62 2.42
C ASN A 147 21.45 -83.13 2.11
N THR A 148 21.30 -82.12 1.25
CA THR A 148 19.99 -81.52 0.98
C THR A 148 19.80 -81.07 -0.46
N ASN A 149 18.63 -81.38 -1.02
CA ASN A 149 18.17 -80.70 -2.23
C ASN A 149 17.68 -79.30 -1.85
N TYR A 150 17.60 -78.40 -2.82
CA TYR A 150 16.97 -77.10 -2.62
C TYR A 150 16.28 -76.60 -3.89
N SER A 151 15.39 -75.63 -3.69
CA SER A 151 14.82 -74.77 -4.73
C SER A 151 15.23 -73.33 -4.45
N LEU A 152 16.00 -72.76 -5.37
CA LEU A 152 16.52 -71.39 -5.32
C LEU A 152 15.67 -70.49 -6.22
N SER A 153 15.13 -69.40 -5.69
CA SER A 153 14.41 -68.38 -6.46
C SER A 153 15.08 -67.01 -6.32
N LEU A 154 15.34 -66.35 -7.44
CA LEU A 154 15.99 -65.05 -7.55
C LEU A 154 15.04 -64.06 -8.23
N ASN A 155 14.86 -62.88 -7.66
CA ASN A 155 14.09 -61.79 -8.25
C ASN A 155 14.87 -60.48 -8.21
N ALA A 156 14.71 -59.64 -9.22
CA ALA A 156 15.22 -58.27 -9.25
C ALA A 156 14.17 -57.35 -9.86
N THR A 157 13.79 -56.29 -9.16
CA THR A 157 12.87 -55.26 -9.65
C THR A 157 13.61 -53.94 -9.75
N ALA A 158 13.69 -53.37 -10.95
CA ALA A 158 14.38 -52.10 -11.17
C ALA A 158 13.82 -51.00 -10.25
N THR A 159 14.70 -50.21 -9.64
CA THR A 159 14.29 -49.00 -8.93
C THR A 159 13.87 -47.93 -9.93
N PRO A 160 13.01 -46.97 -9.53
CA PRO A 160 12.71 -45.80 -10.35
C PRO A 160 13.99 -45.09 -10.81
N VAL A 161 13.94 -44.43 -11.96
CA VAL A 161 15.09 -43.72 -12.52
C VAL A 161 15.36 -42.48 -11.66
N ASP A 162 16.47 -42.51 -10.91
CA ASP A 162 17.03 -41.35 -10.20
C ASP A 162 17.74 -40.44 -11.23
N ASN A 163 17.29 -39.18 -11.29
CA ASN A 163 17.89 -38.15 -12.12
C ASN A 163 18.48 -36.98 -11.32
N ALA A 164 18.40 -36.98 -9.99
CA ALA A 164 18.79 -35.87 -9.14
C ALA A 164 19.83 -36.34 -8.11
N GLY A 165 21.02 -35.73 -8.13
CA GLY A 165 22.08 -36.21 -7.25
C GLY A 165 21.87 -35.86 -5.78
N ASN A 166 22.46 -36.68 -4.90
CA ASN A 166 22.38 -36.58 -3.43
C ASN A 166 23.20 -35.44 -2.77
N THR A 167 23.84 -34.59 -3.57
CA THR A 167 24.64 -33.46 -3.09
C THR A 167 24.42 -32.23 -3.95
N LEU A 168 24.73 -31.03 -3.43
CA LEU A 168 24.68 -29.79 -4.21
C LEU A 168 25.53 -29.86 -5.50
N ALA A 169 26.70 -30.50 -5.45
CA ALA A 169 27.61 -30.61 -6.60
C ALA A 169 27.05 -31.50 -7.72
N THR A 170 26.18 -32.44 -7.37
CA THR A 170 25.54 -33.39 -8.28
C THR A 170 24.09 -33.01 -8.58
N ALA A 171 23.66 -31.82 -8.20
CA ALA A 171 22.28 -31.38 -8.36
C ALA A 171 21.84 -31.38 -9.83
N ARG A 172 20.61 -31.79 -10.09
CA ARG A 172 19.99 -31.72 -11.41
C ARG A 172 19.81 -30.26 -11.84
N ALA A 173 20.48 -29.87 -12.92
CA ALA A 173 20.38 -28.52 -13.44
C ALA A 173 19.03 -28.26 -14.12
N VAL A 174 18.19 -27.43 -13.49
CA VAL A 174 16.91 -26.95 -14.03
C VAL A 174 17.12 -25.77 -14.98
N GLY A 175 18.14 -24.94 -14.70
CA GLY A 175 18.41 -23.70 -15.45
C GLY A 175 17.55 -22.52 -14.98
N ALA A 176 17.33 -21.54 -15.85
CA ALA A 176 16.51 -20.37 -15.53
C ALA A 176 15.02 -20.72 -15.46
N LEU A 177 14.35 -20.38 -14.37
CA LEU A 177 12.90 -20.55 -14.22
C LEU A 177 12.15 -19.42 -14.92
N THR A 178 11.87 -19.58 -16.21
CA THR A 178 11.06 -18.63 -17.01
C THR A 178 9.60 -19.06 -17.16
N ALA A 179 9.27 -20.29 -16.76
CA ALA A 179 7.94 -20.87 -16.71
C ALA A 179 7.92 -22.00 -15.67
N THR A 180 6.73 -22.50 -15.32
CA THR A 180 6.61 -23.66 -14.44
C THR A 180 7.32 -24.89 -15.03
N ARG A 181 8.17 -25.52 -14.24
CA ARG A 181 8.91 -26.73 -14.60
C ARG A 181 8.54 -27.84 -13.64
N SER A 182 8.29 -29.03 -14.17
CA SER A 182 7.88 -30.19 -13.38
C SER A 182 8.81 -31.37 -13.60
N PHE A 183 9.10 -32.10 -12.53
CA PHE A 183 10.02 -33.22 -12.48
C PHE A 183 9.38 -34.37 -11.69
N SER A 184 9.71 -35.60 -12.05
CA SER A 184 9.39 -36.78 -11.27
C SER A 184 10.68 -37.51 -10.92
N ASP A 185 10.79 -37.94 -9.67
CA ASP A 185 11.93 -38.63 -9.06
C ASP A 185 11.44 -39.39 -7.82
N TRP A 186 12.36 -39.94 -7.03
CA TRP A 186 12.04 -40.68 -5.81
C TRP A 186 13.13 -40.49 -4.76
N VAL A 187 12.74 -40.47 -3.49
CA VAL A 187 13.69 -40.54 -2.36
C VAL A 187 13.45 -41.79 -1.53
N GLY A 188 14.51 -42.32 -0.94
CA GLY A 188 14.46 -43.52 -0.13
C GLY A 188 15.76 -43.84 0.59
N SER A 189 15.82 -45.01 1.21
CA SER A 189 16.93 -45.42 2.09
C SER A 189 18.31 -45.49 1.41
N THR A 190 18.34 -45.60 0.08
CA THR A 190 19.58 -45.60 -0.72
C THR A 190 19.78 -44.31 -1.51
N ASP A 191 18.74 -43.48 -1.58
CA ASP A 191 18.66 -42.25 -2.35
C ASP A 191 18.02 -41.18 -1.46
N THR A 192 18.80 -40.74 -0.48
CA THR A 192 18.25 -40.01 0.67
C THR A 192 17.87 -38.57 0.34
N ASN A 193 18.42 -38.02 -0.75
CA ASN A 193 18.27 -36.62 -1.12
C ASN A 193 18.29 -36.45 -2.63
N ASP A 194 17.43 -35.57 -3.12
CA ASP A 194 17.43 -35.10 -4.49
C ASP A 194 17.64 -33.59 -4.51
N TYR A 195 18.75 -33.15 -5.11
CA TYR A 195 19.04 -31.74 -5.28
C TYR A 195 18.73 -31.26 -6.70
N TYR A 196 18.04 -30.13 -6.82
CA TYR A 196 17.76 -29.43 -8.07
C TYR A 196 18.36 -28.03 -8.01
N SER A 197 19.13 -27.62 -9.02
CA SER A 197 19.71 -26.28 -9.10
C SER A 197 18.97 -25.43 -10.13
N PHE A 198 18.62 -24.20 -9.77
CA PHE A 198 17.88 -23.30 -10.65
C PHE A 198 18.34 -21.85 -10.49
N ASN A 199 18.09 -21.06 -11.53
CA ASN A 199 18.43 -19.65 -11.57
C ASN A 199 17.18 -18.79 -11.65
N VAL A 200 17.19 -17.68 -10.92
CA VAL A 200 16.22 -16.60 -11.02
C VAL A 200 16.95 -15.38 -11.60
N GLY A 201 16.45 -14.82 -12.70
CA GLY A 201 17.14 -13.73 -13.42
C GLY A 201 16.91 -12.34 -12.82
N THR A 202 15.77 -12.14 -12.15
CA THR A 202 15.35 -10.89 -11.49
C THR A 202 14.63 -11.23 -10.19
N GLN A 203 14.43 -10.28 -9.29
CA GLN A 203 13.56 -10.45 -8.11
C GLN A 203 12.24 -11.12 -8.52
N SER A 204 11.91 -12.28 -7.96
CA SER A 204 10.76 -13.10 -8.37
C SER A 204 10.05 -13.74 -7.18
N ASN A 205 8.72 -13.87 -7.29
CA ASN A 205 7.90 -14.71 -6.43
C ASN A 205 8.07 -16.17 -6.83
N PHE A 206 8.88 -16.89 -6.06
CA PHE A 206 9.12 -18.32 -6.22
C PHE A 206 8.05 -19.13 -5.49
N SER A 207 7.60 -20.20 -6.15
CA SER A 207 6.75 -21.22 -5.56
C SER A 207 7.21 -22.61 -5.96
N LEU A 208 7.10 -23.53 -5.00
CA LEU A 208 7.41 -24.93 -5.14
C LEU A 208 6.22 -25.74 -4.61
N SER A 209 5.93 -26.85 -5.28
CA SER A 209 5.02 -27.88 -4.78
C SER A 209 5.60 -29.28 -5.01
N LEU A 210 5.56 -30.11 -3.96
CA LEU A 210 5.92 -31.53 -4.00
C LEU A 210 4.65 -32.35 -3.79
N THR A 211 4.32 -33.23 -4.71
CA THR A 211 3.07 -34.00 -4.71
C THR A 211 3.32 -35.46 -5.10
N GLY A 212 2.30 -36.31 -5.02
CA GLY A 212 2.41 -37.71 -5.47
C GLY A 212 3.15 -38.64 -4.50
N LEU A 213 3.27 -38.22 -3.23
CA LEU A 213 3.95 -38.98 -2.19
C LEU A 213 3.13 -40.21 -1.77
N SER A 214 3.81 -41.33 -1.52
CA SER A 214 3.28 -42.54 -0.90
C SER A 214 3.86 -42.80 0.50
N ALA A 215 4.91 -42.06 0.87
CA ALA A 215 5.54 -42.03 2.19
C ALA A 215 6.05 -40.60 2.48
N ASP A 216 6.65 -40.38 3.64
CA ASP A 216 7.00 -39.05 4.14
C ASP A 216 8.31 -38.53 3.55
N ALA A 217 8.23 -37.41 2.83
CA ALA A 217 9.37 -36.71 2.26
C ALA A 217 9.19 -35.20 2.42
N ASP A 218 10.25 -34.55 2.89
CA ASP A 218 10.30 -33.13 3.17
C ASP A 218 10.97 -32.38 2.01
N VAL A 219 10.78 -31.06 2.00
CA VAL A 219 11.45 -30.19 1.01
C VAL A 219 12.04 -28.94 1.63
N GLN A 220 13.23 -28.57 1.16
CA GLN A 220 13.95 -27.37 1.53
C GLN A 220 14.32 -26.54 0.30
N LEU A 221 14.20 -25.23 0.43
CA LEU A 221 14.79 -24.24 -0.46
C LEU A 221 16.09 -23.74 0.15
N LEU A 222 17.17 -23.75 -0.63
CA LEU A 222 18.54 -23.47 -0.19
C LEU A 222 19.17 -22.34 -1.01
N SER A 223 20.11 -21.62 -0.38
CA SER A 223 20.98 -20.65 -1.02
C SER A 223 22.03 -21.31 -1.92
N SER A 224 22.77 -20.49 -2.68
CA SER A 224 23.90 -20.97 -3.50
C SER A 224 25.01 -21.65 -2.70
N SER A 225 25.14 -21.34 -1.41
CA SER A 225 26.09 -21.96 -0.47
C SER A 225 25.54 -23.21 0.24
N GLY A 226 24.28 -23.58 -0.01
CA GLY A 226 23.62 -24.72 0.64
C GLY A 226 22.98 -24.44 1.99
N GLY A 227 22.91 -23.18 2.42
CA GLY A 227 22.18 -22.79 3.62
C GLY A 227 20.66 -22.85 3.40
N VAL A 228 19.91 -23.34 4.39
CA VAL A 228 18.44 -23.43 4.30
C VAL A 228 17.80 -22.04 4.36
N ILE A 229 17.05 -21.67 3.33
CA ILE A 229 16.24 -20.45 3.26
C ILE A 229 14.84 -20.71 3.83
N SER A 230 14.24 -21.84 3.46
CA SER A 230 12.89 -22.23 3.90
C SER A 230 12.74 -23.75 3.78
N GLY A 231 11.83 -24.34 4.55
CA GLY A 231 11.46 -25.76 4.41
C GLY A 231 9.98 -25.98 4.68
N SER A 232 9.46 -27.12 4.20
CA SER A 232 8.11 -27.61 4.43
C SER A 232 8.21 -29.08 4.86
N TYR A 233 7.47 -29.43 5.91
CA TYR A 233 7.66 -30.65 6.71
C TYR A 233 6.32 -31.30 7.12
N ASN A 234 5.36 -31.39 6.19
CA ASN A 234 4.05 -31.95 6.52
C ASN A 234 4.16 -33.48 6.66
N TRP A 235 3.45 -34.02 7.64
CA TRP A 235 3.60 -35.43 7.98
C TRP A 235 2.97 -36.37 6.94
N ASN A 236 3.50 -37.59 6.90
CA ASN A 236 3.03 -38.70 6.06
C ASN A 236 3.10 -38.36 4.56
N SER A 237 2.16 -38.83 3.77
CA SER A 237 2.11 -38.61 2.31
C SER A 237 1.47 -37.27 1.91
N SER A 238 1.54 -36.25 2.78
CA SER A 238 0.93 -34.95 2.51
C SER A 238 1.80 -34.15 1.53
N SER A 239 1.19 -33.37 0.64
CA SER A 239 1.96 -32.54 -0.29
C SER A 239 2.75 -31.45 0.44
N GLU A 240 3.96 -31.15 -0.03
CA GLU A 240 4.76 -30.02 0.46
C GLU A 240 4.62 -28.80 -0.44
N SER A 241 4.75 -27.61 0.14
CA SER A 241 4.81 -26.38 -0.65
C SER A 241 5.65 -25.30 0.03
N ILE A 242 6.35 -24.52 -0.78
CA ILE A 242 7.12 -23.36 -0.33
C ILE A 242 6.78 -22.21 -1.24
N THR A 243 6.49 -21.04 -0.67
CA THR A 243 6.45 -19.78 -1.40
C THR A 243 7.46 -18.80 -0.78
N ARG A 244 8.25 -18.14 -1.63
CA ARG A 244 9.25 -17.17 -1.18
C ARG A 244 9.56 -16.16 -2.26
N GLN A 245 9.87 -14.94 -1.88
CA GLN A 245 10.49 -14.01 -2.82
C GLN A 245 12.00 -14.25 -2.86
N LEU A 246 12.56 -14.35 -4.06
CA LEU A 246 13.98 -14.60 -4.29
C LEU A 246 14.55 -13.49 -5.17
N SER A 247 15.69 -12.93 -4.75
CA SER A 247 16.49 -12.04 -5.59
C SER A 247 17.17 -12.81 -6.73
N ALA A 248 17.68 -12.09 -7.72
CA ALA A 248 18.42 -12.70 -8.82
C ALA A 248 19.60 -13.53 -8.29
N GLY A 249 19.74 -14.76 -8.76
CA GLY A 249 20.77 -15.67 -8.27
C GLY A 249 20.48 -17.14 -8.53
N THR A 250 21.39 -17.98 -8.04
CA THR A 250 21.31 -19.44 -8.10
C THR A 250 20.86 -20.00 -6.76
N TYR A 251 19.89 -20.91 -6.81
CA TYR A 251 19.29 -21.55 -5.64
C TYR A 251 19.19 -23.06 -5.86
N TYR A 252 18.96 -23.77 -4.76
CA TYR A 252 18.76 -25.21 -4.79
C TYR A 252 17.46 -25.60 -4.10
N VAL A 253 16.80 -26.63 -4.60
CA VAL A 253 15.77 -27.37 -3.88
C VAL A 253 16.37 -28.69 -3.45
N ARG A 254 16.16 -29.08 -2.19
CA ARG A 254 16.45 -30.41 -1.67
C ARG A 254 15.14 -31.07 -1.31
N VAL A 255 14.79 -32.15 -2.00
CA VAL A 255 13.79 -33.11 -1.53
C VAL A 255 14.55 -34.19 -0.76
N TYR A 256 14.08 -34.59 0.41
CA TYR A 256 14.77 -35.64 1.16
C TYR A 256 13.80 -36.53 1.90
N GLN A 257 14.20 -37.80 2.05
CA GLN A 257 13.40 -38.78 2.75
C GLN A 257 13.30 -38.40 4.23
N TYR A 258 12.06 -38.32 4.74
CA TYR A 258 11.81 -38.29 6.18
C TYR A 258 11.52 -39.71 6.70
N SER A 259 10.60 -40.44 6.05
CA SER A 259 10.27 -41.82 6.41
C SER A 259 9.64 -42.60 5.27
N GLY A 260 10.19 -43.79 4.96
CA GLY A 260 9.70 -44.68 3.92
C GLY A 260 10.09 -44.22 2.51
N ASN A 261 10.15 -45.15 1.55
CA ASN A 261 10.55 -44.80 0.19
C ASN A 261 9.32 -44.24 -0.55
N THR A 262 9.50 -43.14 -1.29
CA THR A 262 8.41 -42.50 -2.00
C THR A 262 8.85 -41.92 -3.34
N ASN A 263 8.01 -42.08 -4.35
CA ASN A 263 8.09 -41.27 -5.56
C ASN A 263 7.51 -39.89 -5.28
N TYR A 264 7.84 -38.91 -6.12
CA TYR A 264 7.23 -37.60 -6.07
C TYR A 264 7.13 -36.93 -7.45
N SER A 265 6.34 -35.87 -7.49
CA SER A 265 6.26 -34.89 -8.55
C SER A 265 6.56 -33.50 -7.99
N LEU A 266 7.68 -32.92 -8.41
CA LEU A 266 8.17 -31.61 -8.01
C LEU A 266 7.83 -30.58 -9.08
N SER A 267 7.12 -29.51 -8.70
CA SER A 267 6.81 -28.38 -9.56
C SER A 267 7.47 -27.11 -9.03
N LEU A 268 8.21 -26.40 -9.89
CA LEU A 268 8.93 -25.16 -9.58
C LEU A 268 8.43 -24.04 -10.49
N ASN A 269 8.10 -22.88 -9.91
CA ASN A 269 7.74 -21.68 -10.64
C ASN A 269 8.42 -20.46 -10.01
N ALA A 270 8.87 -19.52 -10.85
CA ALA A 270 9.27 -18.20 -10.40
C ALA A 270 8.62 -17.16 -11.32
N THR A 271 7.85 -16.24 -10.74
CA THR A 271 7.22 -15.14 -11.49
C THR A 271 7.91 -13.84 -11.10
N ALA A 272 8.50 -13.14 -12.07
CA ALA A 272 9.19 -11.88 -11.84
C ALA A 272 8.25 -10.86 -11.17
N VAL A 273 8.77 -10.12 -10.19
CA VAL A 273 8.06 -8.98 -9.59
C VAL A 273 8.02 -7.84 -10.61
N THR A 274 6.87 -7.15 -10.68
CA THR A 274 6.66 -6.02 -11.59
C THR A 274 6.14 -4.80 -10.80
N PRO A 275 6.80 -3.61 -10.86
CA PRO A 275 8.03 -3.30 -11.60
C PRO A 275 9.24 -4.15 -11.17
N ALA A 276 10.23 -4.31 -12.05
CA ALA A 276 11.46 -5.00 -11.70
C ALA A 276 12.24 -4.19 -10.66
N ASP A 277 12.71 -4.85 -9.61
CA ASP A 277 13.62 -4.27 -8.61
C ASP A 277 14.98 -3.98 -9.25
N ASN A 278 15.33 -2.69 -9.36
CA ASN A 278 16.61 -2.23 -9.89
C ASN A 278 17.42 -1.41 -8.88
N ALA A 279 16.93 -1.21 -7.66
CA ALA A 279 17.52 -0.33 -6.67
C ALA A 279 17.79 -1.08 -5.37
N GLY A 280 19.06 -1.35 -5.07
CA GLY A 280 19.39 -2.23 -3.95
C GLY A 280 19.13 -1.61 -2.56
N ASN A 281 18.99 -2.51 -1.58
CA ASN A 281 18.72 -2.25 -0.17
C ASN A 281 19.85 -1.60 0.66
N THR A 282 20.98 -1.29 0.04
CA THR A 282 22.13 -0.70 0.73
C THR A 282 22.78 0.39 -0.11
N LEU A 283 23.48 1.32 0.56
CA LEU A 283 24.29 2.34 -0.10
C LEU A 283 25.32 1.75 -1.09
N ALA A 284 25.85 0.56 -0.81
CA ALA A 284 26.80 -0.14 -1.68
C ALA A 284 26.16 -0.78 -2.93
N ALA A 285 24.86 -1.10 -2.86
CA ALA A 285 24.10 -1.74 -3.94
C ALA A 285 23.14 -0.76 -4.64
N THR A 286 23.45 0.52 -4.59
CA THR A 286 22.59 1.59 -5.12
C THR A 286 22.42 1.53 -6.65
N ARG A 287 21.25 1.95 -7.12
CA ARG A 287 21.03 2.27 -8.54
C ARG A 287 21.75 3.56 -8.90
N ALA A 288 22.75 3.46 -9.78
CA ALA A 288 23.49 4.62 -10.27
C ALA A 288 22.65 5.42 -11.28
N VAL A 289 22.16 6.60 -10.88
CA VAL A 289 21.45 7.56 -11.75
C VAL A 289 22.43 8.40 -12.56
N GLY A 290 23.66 8.56 -12.07
CA GLY A 290 24.68 9.39 -12.70
C GLY A 290 24.46 10.88 -12.43
N ARG A 291 24.91 11.74 -13.34
CA ARG A 291 24.82 13.20 -13.17
C ARG A 291 23.41 13.67 -13.54
N LEU A 292 22.72 14.35 -12.61
CA LEU A 292 21.44 14.97 -12.91
C LEU A 292 21.66 16.25 -13.73
N THR A 293 21.24 16.22 -14.99
CA THR A 293 21.24 17.39 -15.91
C THR A 293 19.84 17.73 -16.43
N THR A 294 18.92 16.79 -16.32
CA THR A 294 17.50 16.89 -16.67
C THR A 294 16.71 16.05 -15.67
N THR A 295 15.38 16.20 -15.64
CA THR A 295 14.52 15.30 -14.87
C THR A 295 14.72 13.85 -15.35
N GLN A 296 14.94 12.94 -14.41
CA GLN A 296 14.97 11.50 -14.66
C GLN A 296 13.90 10.82 -13.78
N SER A 297 13.23 9.81 -14.33
CA SER A 297 12.16 9.12 -13.63
C SER A 297 12.39 7.61 -13.62
N PHE A 298 12.05 6.99 -12.50
CA PHE A 298 12.27 5.57 -12.20
C PHE A 298 11.01 4.99 -11.61
N SER A 299 10.68 3.75 -11.97
CA SER A 299 9.64 2.98 -11.29
C SER A 299 10.29 1.79 -10.61
N ASP A 300 9.88 1.55 -9.37
CA ASP A 300 10.37 0.47 -8.53
C ASP A 300 9.35 0.16 -7.42
N TRP A 301 9.71 -0.64 -6.41
CA TRP A 301 8.82 -0.96 -5.30
C TRP A 301 9.59 -1.23 -4.00
N VAL A 302 8.98 -0.91 -2.86
CA VAL A 302 9.50 -1.29 -1.53
C VAL A 302 8.48 -2.14 -0.78
N GLY A 303 8.94 -3.02 0.09
CA GLY A 303 8.11 -3.90 0.89
C GLY A 303 8.88 -4.74 1.89
N SER A 304 8.18 -5.70 2.51
CA SER A 304 8.73 -6.53 3.59
C SER A 304 9.94 -7.39 3.16
N ALA A 305 10.04 -7.73 1.88
CA ALA A 305 11.18 -8.42 1.29
C ALA A 305 12.22 -7.47 0.67
N ASP A 306 11.87 -6.19 0.52
CA ASP A 306 12.61 -5.17 -0.20
C ASP A 306 12.47 -3.81 0.50
N THR A 307 13.11 -3.71 1.66
CA THR A 307 12.79 -2.66 2.63
C THR A 307 13.27 -1.27 2.23
N ASN A 308 14.25 -1.18 1.33
CA ASN A 308 14.90 0.06 0.94
C ASN A 308 15.36 0.00 -0.51
N ASP A 309 15.26 1.14 -1.18
CA ASP A 309 15.80 1.34 -2.52
C ASP A 309 16.71 2.56 -2.49
N TYR A 310 18.00 2.33 -2.74
CA TYR A 310 19.00 3.41 -2.78
C TYR A 310 19.30 3.83 -4.22
N TYR A 311 19.22 5.13 -4.50
CA TYR A 311 19.61 5.75 -5.76
C TYR A 311 20.78 6.70 -5.52
N SER A 312 21.85 6.59 -6.29
CA SER A 312 23.00 7.49 -6.21
C SER A 312 23.03 8.44 -7.40
N PHE A 313 23.29 9.72 -7.13
CA PHE A 313 23.37 10.73 -8.16
C PHE A 313 24.45 11.76 -7.86
N ASN A 314 24.91 12.42 -8.91
CA ASN A 314 25.91 13.48 -8.82
C ASN A 314 25.31 14.82 -9.25
N VAL A 315 25.67 15.85 -8.51
CA VAL A 315 25.41 17.25 -8.86
C VAL A 315 26.75 17.90 -9.18
N GLY A 316 26.91 18.43 -10.40
CA GLY A 316 28.21 18.92 -10.88
C GLY A 316 28.56 20.34 -10.43
N THR A 317 27.57 21.13 -10.07
CA THR A 317 27.67 22.50 -9.55
C THR A 317 26.67 22.62 -8.40
N GLN A 318 26.63 23.75 -7.70
CA GLN A 318 25.50 23.99 -6.80
C GLN A 318 24.20 23.97 -7.62
N SER A 319 23.19 23.21 -7.19
CA SER A 319 21.94 23.03 -7.93
C SER A 319 20.74 23.02 -6.99
N ASN A 320 19.59 23.47 -7.48
CA ASN A 320 18.31 23.26 -6.83
C ASN A 320 17.83 21.85 -7.18
N PHE A 321 17.89 20.95 -6.21
CA PHE A 321 17.44 19.57 -6.32
C PHE A 321 15.96 19.45 -5.93
N SER A 322 15.21 18.68 -6.69
CA SER A 322 13.86 18.27 -6.35
C SER A 322 13.66 16.77 -6.60
N LEU A 323 12.88 16.17 -5.71
CA LEU A 323 12.46 14.78 -5.73
C LEU A 323 10.95 14.71 -5.53
N SER A 324 10.30 13.81 -6.26
CA SER A 324 8.91 13.43 -6.07
C SER A 324 8.76 11.91 -6.12
N LEU A 325 8.10 11.32 -5.12
CA LEU A 325 7.72 9.92 -5.06
C LEU A 325 6.20 9.82 -5.15
N THR A 326 5.69 9.12 -6.15
CA THR A 326 4.24 9.02 -6.44
C THR A 326 3.83 7.58 -6.71
N GLY A 327 2.53 7.32 -6.85
CA GLY A 327 2.01 6.00 -7.23
C GLY A 327 1.96 4.98 -6.09
N LEU A 328 1.98 5.45 -4.84
CA LEU A 328 1.98 4.61 -3.66
C LEU A 328 0.62 3.93 -3.42
N SER A 329 0.65 2.62 -3.16
CA SER A 329 -0.49 1.82 -2.69
C SER A 329 -0.38 1.46 -1.20
N ALA A 330 0.77 1.70 -0.58
CA ALA A 330 1.02 1.58 0.85
C ALA A 330 2.07 2.62 1.28
N ASN A 331 2.39 2.72 2.57
CA ASN A 331 3.24 3.79 3.06
C ASN A 331 4.73 3.53 2.80
N ALA A 332 5.36 4.44 2.08
CA ALA A 332 6.80 4.49 1.84
C ALA A 332 7.29 5.94 1.96
N ASP A 333 8.41 6.10 2.66
CA ASP A 333 9.02 7.38 2.97
C ASP A 333 10.30 7.56 2.13
N VAL A 334 10.82 8.79 2.07
CA VAL A 334 12.05 9.11 1.34
C VAL A 334 13.04 9.91 2.19
N GLN A 335 14.32 9.59 2.05
CA GLN A 335 15.41 10.38 2.63
C GLN A 335 16.37 10.82 1.53
N LEU A 336 16.86 12.06 1.64
CA LEU A 336 18.03 12.52 0.93
C LEU A 336 19.23 12.39 1.86
N LEU A 337 20.30 11.77 1.38
CA LEU A 337 21.51 11.45 2.11
C LEU A 337 22.72 12.10 1.44
N ASN A 338 23.72 12.48 2.24
CA ASN A 338 25.00 12.97 1.76
C ASN A 338 25.93 11.81 1.35
N SER A 339 27.15 12.14 0.90
CA SER A 339 28.13 11.15 0.43
C SER A 339 28.59 10.14 1.49
N SER A 340 28.47 10.45 2.78
CA SER A 340 28.79 9.52 3.88
C SER A 340 27.59 8.70 4.35
N GLY A 341 26.42 8.84 3.70
CA GLY A 341 25.17 8.18 4.09
C GLY A 341 24.43 8.87 5.23
N GLY A 342 24.90 10.04 5.68
CA GLY A 342 24.20 10.87 6.67
C GLY A 342 22.95 11.51 6.08
N ILE A 343 21.87 11.55 6.84
CA ILE A 343 20.60 12.14 6.40
C ILE A 343 20.75 13.67 6.26
N VAL A 344 20.46 14.17 5.07
CA VAL A 344 20.33 15.61 4.78
C VAL A 344 18.93 16.09 5.11
N THR A 345 17.91 15.35 4.64
CA THR A 345 16.50 15.61 4.95
C THR A 345 15.64 14.37 4.70
N THR A 346 14.40 14.36 5.18
CA THR A 346 13.45 13.26 5.08
C THR A 346 12.05 13.81 4.76
N SER A 347 11.30 13.10 3.93
CA SER A 347 9.85 13.25 3.73
C SER A 347 9.20 11.94 4.16
N ALA A 348 8.20 12.04 5.04
CA ALA A 348 7.54 10.89 5.67
C ALA A 348 6.05 11.19 5.87
N ASN A 349 5.34 11.45 4.77
CA ASN A 349 3.91 11.69 4.81
C ASN A 349 3.18 10.38 5.11
N SER A 350 2.08 10.46 5.84
CA SER A 350 1.34 9.25 6.20
C SER A 350 0.56 8.66 5.02
N GLY A 351 0.47 7.32 4.99
CA GLY A 351 -0.45 6.60 4.11
C GLY A 351 0.07 6.49 2.68
N THR A 352 -0.77 6.80 1.69
CA THR A 352 -0.40 6.74 0.26
C THR A 352 -0.14 8.12 -0.35
N THR A 353 0.12 9.11 0.52
CA THR A 353 0.38 10.48 0.08
C THR A 353 1.74 10.54 -0.61
N SER A 354 1.85 11.29 -1.70
CA SER A 354 3.12 11.43 -2.41
C SER A 354 4.19 12.08 -1.53
N GLU A 355 5.43 11.59 -1.62
CA GLU A 355 6.57 12.21 -0.96
C GLU A 355 7.24 13.24 -1.86
N SER A 356 7.77 14.30 -1.27
CA SER A 356 8.59 15.26 -2.00
C SER A 356 9.70 15.85 -1.15
N ILE A 357 10.83 16.12 -1.78
CA ILE A 357 11.98 16.83 -1.18
C ILE A 357 12.44 17.89 -2.16
N THR A 358 12.64 19.11 -1.69
CA THR A 358 13.38 20.16 -2.40
C THR A 358 14.56 20.61 -1.53
N ARG A 359 15.75 20.71 -2.13
CA ARG A 359 16.95 21.20 -1.41
C ARG A 359 17.96 21.77 -2.38
N GLN A 360 18.68 22.81 -1.98
CA GLN A 360 19.87 23.23 -2.70
C GLN A 360 21.05 22.35 -2.29
N LEU A 361 21.72 21.76 -3.26
CA LEU A 361 22.85 20.85 -3.05
C LEU A 361 24.09 21.47 -3.63
N SER A 362 25.17 21.54 -2.85
CA SER A 362 26.51 21.83 -3.38
C SER A 362 26.95 20.71 -4.32
N ALA A 363 27.92 21.00 -5.19
CA ALA A 363 28.50 19.99 -6.06
C ALA A 363 29.00 18.78 -5.23
N GLY A 364 28.62 17.58 -5.63
CA GLY A 364 28.92 16.36 -4.88
C GLY A 364 28.04 15.19 -5.24
N THR A 365 28.30 14.06 -4.57
CA THR A 365 27.53 12.81 -4.67
C THR A 365 26.52 12.74 -3.53
N TYR A 366 25.29 12.38 -3.86
CA TYR A 366 24.19 12.23 -2.92
C TYR A 366 23.45 10.93 -3.19
N TYR A 367 22.65 10.52 -2.21
CA TYR A 367 21.81 9.34 -2.33
C TYR A 367 20.37 9.65 -1.95
N VAL A 368 19.43 9.03 -2.65
CA VAL A 368 18.03 8.96 -2.23
C VAL A 368 17.80 7.57 -1.68
N ARG A 369 17.18 7.47 -0.52
CA ARG A 369 16.66 6.22 0.03
C ARG A 369 15.15 6.29 0.01
N VAL A 370 14.49 5.47 -0.80
CA VAL A 370 13.07 5.17 -0.63
C VAL A 370 13.00 3.98 0.33
N TYR A 371 12.13 4.01 1.33
CA TYR A 371 12.06 2.90 2.28
C TYR A 371 10.64 2.64 2.73
N GLN A 372 10.35 1.36 2.95
CA GLN A 372 9.04 0.93 3.41
C GLN A 372 8.78 1.48 4.82
N PHE A 373 7.66 2.18 4.99
CA PHE A 373 7.12 2.48 6.31
C PHE A 373 6.09 1.43 6.73
N SER A 374 5.13 1.11 5.85
CA SER A 374 4.11 0.09 6.12
C SER A 374 3.47 -0.43 4.85
N GLY A 375 3.43 -1.77 4.70
CA GLY A 375 2.83 -2.45 3.55
C GLY A 375 3.71 -2.39 2.30
N ASN A 376 3.48 -3.29 1.34
CA ASN A 376 4.27 -3.31 0.11
C ASN A 376 3.68 -2.28 -0.87
N THR A 377 4.53 -1.50 -1.53
CA THR A 377 4.07 -0.48 -2.48
C THR A 377 5.01 -0.36 -3.67
N ASN A 378 4.43 -0.24 -4.86
CA ASN A 378 5.13 0.27 -6.02
C ASN A 378 5.24 1.79 -5.91
N TYR A 379 6.18 2.38 -6.65
CA TYR A 379 6.31 3.83 -6.73
C TYR A 379 6.88 4.28 -8.08
N SER A 380 6.73 5.58 -8.33
CA SER A 380 7.38 6.34 -9.39
C SER A 380 8.17 7.48 -8.77
N LEU A 381 9.49 7.39 -8.85
CA LEU A 381 10.46 8.35 -8.33
C LEU A 381 10.93 9.27 -9.47
N SER A 382 10.78 10.58 -9.30
CA SER A 382 11.32 11.58 -10.22
C SER A 382 12.37 12.42 -9.52
N LEU A 383 13.55 12.56 -10.13
CA LEU A 383 14.69 13.31 -9.63
C LEU A 383 15.08 14.41 -10.63
N ASN A 384 15.27 15.63 -10.15
CA ASN A 384 15.76 16.76 -10.94
C ASN A 384 16.80 17.55 -10.14
N ALA A 385 17.84 18.04 -10.80
CA ALA A 385 18.73 19.04 -10.24
C ALA A 385 19.03 20.11 -11.30
N THR A 386 18.57 21.33 -11.06
CA THR A 386 18.83 22.47 -11.95
C THR A 386 20.03 23.24 -11.42
N ALA A 387 21.10 23.32 -12.22
CA ALA A 387 22.30 24.08 -11.86
C ALA A 387 21.97 25.52 -11.51
N VAL A 388 22.42 25.96 -10.34
CA VAL A 388 22.47 27.37 -9.99
C VAL A 388 23.60 27.97 -10.83
N VAL A 389 23.24 28.84 -11.78
CA VAL A 389 24.24 29.51 -12.63
C VAL A 389 25.12 30.37 -11.72
N PRO A 390 26.46 30.15 -11.68
CA PRO A 390 27.33 30.98 -10.86
C PRO A 390 27.31 32.40 -11.39
N THR A 391 26.93 33.34 -10.54
CA THR A 391 27.06 34.77 -10.86
C THR A 391 28.54 35.16 -10.72
N PRO A 392 29.14 35.88 -11.68
CA PRO A 392 30.52 36.38 -11.54
C PRO A 392 30.64 37.37 -10.37
N THR A 393 31.80 37.37 -9.71
CA THR A 393 32.17 38.30 -8.61
C THR A 393 32.36 39.74 -9.13
N PRO A 394 32.25 40.76 -8.25
CA PRO A 394 31.15 41.71 -8.17
C PRO A 394 31.39 43.01 -8.96
N THR A 395 30.38 43.45 -9.70
CA THR A 395 30.20 44.83 -10.17
C THR A 395 28.82 45.26 -9.63
N PRO A 396 28.65 46.47 -9.05
CA PRO A 396 27.56 46.76 -8.12
C PRO A 396 26.20 46.41 -8.73
N THR A 397 25.52 45.44 -8.12
CA THR A 397 24.15 45.10 -8.50
C THR A 397 23.28 46.32 -8.21
N PRO A 398 22.43 46.75 -9.16
CA PRO A 398 21.41 47.75 -8.88
C PRO A 398 20.64 47.27 -7.66
N THR A 399 20.69 48.07 -6.59
CA THR A 399 20.07 47.75 -5.31
C THR A 399 18.56 47.83 -5.48
N ASP A 400 17.92 46.72 -5.86
CA ASP A 400 16.47 46.64 -5.82
C ASP A 400 15.99 46.56 -4.37
N TRP A 401 14.73 46.94 -4.14
CA TRP A 401 14.22 47.03 -2.79
C TRP A 401 14.26 45.69 -2.04
N TYR A 402 14.05 44.56 -2.74
CA TYR A 402 14.09 43.23 -2.14
C TYR A 402 15.46 42.91 -1.56
N SER A 403 16.54 43.12 -2.33
CA SER A 403 17.91 42.84 -1.85
C SER A 403 18.39 43.79 -0.75
N GLN A 404 17.75 44.97 -0.62
CA GLN A 404 18.07 45.94 0.43
C GLN A 404 17.33 45.67 1.75
N ASN A 405 16.11 45.11 1.68
CA ASN A 405 15.20 45.06 2.83
C ASN A 405 14.93 43.64 3.34
N LEU A 406 15.19 42.61 2.54
CA LEU A 406 15.03 41.21 2.90
C LEU A 406 16.40 40.54 3.08
N ARG A 407 16.44 39.39 3.76
CA ARG A 407 17.67 38.71 4.23
C ARG A 407 17.79 37.28 3.75
N ASP A 408 16.68 36.55 3.72
CA ASP A 408 16.62 35.20 3.22
C ASP A 408 16.63 35.18 1.67
N ALA A 409 17.54 34.38 1.11
CA ALA A 409 17.80 34.37 -0.32
C ALA A 409 16.63 33.76 -1.13
N GLN A 410 15.90 32.81 -0.55
CA GLN A 410 14.75 32.16 -1.20
C GLN A 410 13.56 33.11 -1.19
N ILE A 411 13.24 33.72 -0.05
CA ILE A 411 12.17 34.72 0.05
C ILE A 411 12.47 35.94 -0.82
N ILE A 412 13.72 36.43 -0.88
CA ILE A 412 14.13 37.50 -1.80
C ILE A 412 13.77 37.13 -3.25
N THR A 413 14.16 35.93 -3.67
CA THR A 413 14.00 35.49 -5.06
C THR A 413 12.53 35.27 -5.38
N LEU A 414 11.81 34.60 -4.49
CA LEU A 414 10.40 34.26 -4.65
C LEU A 414 9.52 35.53 -4.62
N ALA A 415 9.66 36.38 -3.60
CA ALA A 415 8.89 37.61 -3.48
C ALA A 415 9.12 38.54 -4.68
N ARG A 416 10.37 38.65 -5.16
CA ARG A 416 10.69 39.41 -6.38
C ARG A 416 9.97 38.85 -7.60
N SER A 417 9.95 37.52 -7.76
CA SER A 417 9.33 36.86 -8.90
C SER A 417 7.81 37.00 -8.87
N LEU A 418 7.19 36.77 -7.71
CA LEU A 418 5.74 36.80 -7.57
C LEU A 418 5.20 38.23 -7.70
N ALA A 419 5.88 39.21 -7.12
CA ALA A 419 5.51 40.62 -7.25
C ALA A 419 6.01 41.30 -8.55
N ALA A 420 6.44 40.53 -9.55
CA ALA A 420 6.91 41.07 -10.82
C ALA A 420 5.80 41.80 -11.61
N ASP A 421 4.54 41.40 -11.39
CA ASP A 421 3.34 42.07 -11.90
C ASP A 421 2.93 43.30 -11.06
N GLY A 422 3.69 43.61 -10.00
CA GLY A 422 3.41 44.70 -9.07
C GLY A 422 2.33 44.36 -8.04
N ASN A 423 1.89 43.11 -7.93
CA ASN A 423 0.84 42.65 -7.04
C ASN A 423 1.34 41.49 -6.16
N LEU A 424 0.95 41.48 -4.88
CA LEU A 424 1.11 40.31 -4.03
C LEU A 424 -0.29 39.82 -3.65
N SER A 425 -0.76 38.83 -4.42
CA SER A 425 -2.06 38.21 -4.22
C SER A 425 -2.07 37.31 -2.98
N ARG A 426 -3.26 36.82 -2.63
CA ARG A 426 -3.44 35.79 -1.59
C ARG A 426 -2.54 34.57 -1.83
N ASN A 427 -2.49 34.10 -3.09
CA ASN A 427 -1.73 32.91 -3.45
C ASN A 427 -0.22 33.16 -3.37
N ASP A 428 0.23 34.36 -3.71
CA ASP A 428 1.64 34.75 -3.61
C ASP A 428 2.08 34.79 -2.14
N MET A 429 1.26 35.39 -1.27
CA MET A 429 1.55 35.41 0.16
C MET A 429 1.54 34.00 0.77
N ILE A 430 0.61 33.12 0.36
CA ILE A 430 0.64 31.72 0.79
C ILE A 430 1.93 31.03 0.32
N ALA A 431 2.36 31.25 -0.92
CA ALA A 431 3.60 30.68 -1.44
C ALA A 431 4.82 31.19 -0.65
N ILE A 432 4.89 32.48 -0.36
CA ILE A 432 5.97 33.09 0.45
C ILE A 432 5.98 32.54 1.88
N PHE A 433 4.81 32.42 2.53
CA PHE A 433 4.74 31.82 3.87
C PHE A 433 5.13 30.35 3.88
N ARG A 434 4.89 29.62 2.78
CA ARG A 434 5.30 28.23 2.65
C ARG A 434 6.77 28.05 2.36
N ASP A 435 7.35 28.98 1.61
CA ASP A 435 8.78 29.05 1.30
C ASP A 435 9.59 29.31 2.57
N ALA A 436 9.11 30.22 3.42
CA ALA A 436 9.67 30.50 4.75
C ALA A 436 9.69 29.31 5.73
N LYS A 437 9.30 28.09 5.32
CA LYS A 437 9.40 26.86 6.11
C LYS A 437 10.56 25.97 5.65
N ASP A 438 11.54 26.49 4.90
CA ASP A 438 12.63 25.75 4.26
C ASP A 438 13.69 25.20 5.23
N GLY A 439 13.24 24.67 6.37
CA GLY A 439 14.00 23.90 7.33
C GLY A 439 13.12 23.17 8.33
N ASN A 440 11.81 23.06 8.05
CA ASN A 440 10.75 22.65 8.99
C ASN A 440 10.60 23.55 10.24
N VAL A 441 11.38 24.62 10.33
CA VAL A 441 11.37 25.61 11.41
C VAL A 441 11.53 26.99 10.77
N ILE A 442 10.77 27.97 11.24
CA ILE A 442 10.88 29.37 10.82
C ILE A 442 12.06 30.01 11.55
N ASP A 443 13.10 30.39 10.83
CA ASP A 443 14.27 31.07 11.39
C ASP A 443 14.06 32.59 11.54
N ALA A 444 15.07 33.28 12.07
CA ALA A 444 14.98 34.72 12.34
C ALA A 444 14.97 35.58 11.06
N ASN A 445 15.66 35.16 10.01
CA ASN A 445 15.73 35.87 8.74
C ASN A 445 14.40 35.72 7.98
N GLU A 446 13.89 34.49 7.89
CA GLU A 446 12.61 34.18 7.28
C GLU A 446 11.47 34.97 7.95
N LEU A 447 11.42 34.96 9.28
CA LEU A 447 10.42 35.71 10.04
C LEU A 447 10.55 37.22 9.82
N ASN A 448 11.77 37.75 9.80
CA ASN A 448 12.00 39.17 9.53
C ASN A 448 11.50 39.56 8.13
N ASP A 449 11.73 38.71 7.15
CA ASP A 449 11.40 38.98 5.75
C ASP A 449 9.90 38.97 5.51
N VAL A 450 9.18 37.96 6.01
CA VAL A 450 7.71 37.94 5.88
C VAL A 450 7.07 39.13 6.60
N ARG A 451 7.61 39.55 7.76
CA ARG A 451 7.17 40.78 8.45
C ARG A 451 7.49 42.04 7.66
N THR A 452 8.64 42.08 6.99
CA THR A 452 9.05 43.21 6.15
C THR A 452 8.15 43.34 4.94
N LEU A 453 7.81 42.24 4.27
CA LEU A 453 6.86 42.22 3.15
C LEU A 453 5.47 42.71 3.56
N VAL A 454 4.96 42.24 4.71
CA VAL A 454 3.66 42.68 5.24
C VAL A 454 3.67 44.16 5.63
N THR A 455 4.72 44.63 6.31
CA THR A 455 4.82 46.03 6.75
C THR A 455 4.96 46.99 5.57
N ASN A 456 5.57 46.55 4.48
CA ASN A 456 5.73 47.33 3.25
C ASN A 456 4.67 46.98 2.20
N SER A 457 3.48 46.52 2.61
CA SER A 457 2.41 46.11 1.70
C SER A 457 2.02 47.20 0.69
N THR A 458 2.17 48.49 1.00
CA THR A 458 1.87 49.61 0.09
C THR A 458 2.81 49.69 -1.11
N ARG A 459 3.93 48.98 -1.08
CA ARG A 459 4.85 48.84 -2.22
C ARG A 459 4.23 47.99 -3.34
N PHE A 460 3.31 47.10 -2.96
CA PHE A 460 2.65 46.17 -3.85
C PHE A 460 1.18 46.57 -3.95
N THR A 461 0.55 46.25 -5.07
CA THR A 461 -0.90 46.09 -5.04
C THR A 461 -1.16 44.88 -4.15
N MET A 462 -1.87 45.05 -3.04
CA MET A 462 -2.23 43.97 -2.15
C MET A 462 -3.64 44.26 -1.65
N ALA A 463 -4.57 43.33 -1.87
CA ALA A 463 -5.92 43.48 -1.37
C ALA A 463 -5.90 43.62 0.16
N ASP A 464 -6.76 44.49 0.72
CA ASP A 464 -6.78 44.77 2.16
C ASP A 464 -6.95 43.50 3.00
N SER A 465 -7.77 42.55 2.54
CA SER A 465 -7.93 41.25 3.17
C SER A 465 -6.62 40.45 3.21
N VAL A 466 -5.87 40.42 2.11
CA VAL A 466 -4.57 39.72 2.04
C VAL A 466 -3.57 40.37 2.99
N ARG A 467 -3.52 41.70 3.03
CA ARG A 467 -2.65 42.45 3.94
C ARG A 467 -2.97 42.17 5.41
N VAL A 468 -4.25 42.30 5.79
CA VAL A 468 -4.69 42.08 7.17
C VAL A 468 -4.46 40.64 7.60
N LEU A 469 -4.85 39.65 6.79
CA LEU A 469 -4.65 38.23 7.10
C LEU A 469 -3.16 37.85 7.16
N SER A 470 -2.34 38.37 6.24
CA SER A 470 -0.88 38.18 6.30
C SER A 470 -0.28 38.77 7.57
N ASN A 471 -0.79 39.92 8.03
CA ASN A 471 -0.37 40.51 9.30
C ASN A 471 -0.71 39.62 10.50
N LYS A 472 -1.87 38.96 10.50
CA LYS A 472 -2.24 38.01 11.56
C LYS A 472 -1.36 36.76 11.56
N ILE A 473 -0.82 36.35 10.42
CA ILE A 473 0.14 35.24 10.31
C ILE A 473 1.54 35.69 10.75
N ALA A 474 2.11 36.69 10.08
CA ALA A 474 3.52 37.08 10.21
C ALA A 474 3.84 37.76 11.55
N ASN A 475 2.90 38.57 12.06
CA ASN A 475 3.05 39.29 13.31
C ASN A 475 2.31 38.53 14.42
N SER A 476 1.50 39.23 15.20
CA SER A 476 0.76 38.64 16.31
C SER A 476 -0.72 38.97 16.20
N ASP A 477 -1.55 37.97 16.46
CA ASP A 477 -2.98 38.15 16.67
C ASP A 477 -3.41 37.38 17.93
N VAL A 478 -4.34 37.97 18.69
CA VAL A 478 -4.87 37.35 19.90
C VAL A 478 -5.59 36.02 19.59
N ALA A 479 -6.24 35.94 18.43
CA ALA A 479 -6.93 34.75 17.95
C ALA A 479 -5.98 33.56 17.73
N ASN A 480 -4.72 33.80 17.36
CA ASN A 480 -3.73 32.72 17.22
C ASN A 480 -3.47 32.04 18.56
N THR A 481 -3.37 32.85 19.62
CA THR A 481 -3.14 32.33 20.97
C THR A 481 -4.37 31.61 21.51
N ARG A 482 -5.57 32.19 21.32
CA ARG A 482 -6.83 31.60 21.81
C ARG A 482 -7.21 30.30 21.12
N SER A 483 -6.83 30.13 19.85
CA SER A 483 -7.02 28.87 19.12
C SER A 483 -5.99 27.79 19.46
N GLY A 484 -5.00 28.09 20.31
CA GLY A 484 -3.94 27.16 20.68
C GLY A 484 -2.84 26.98 19.63
N ILE A 485 -2.90 27.70 18.51
CA ILE A 485 -1.87 27.65 17.45
C ILE A 485 -0.63 28.45 17.85
N GLY A 486 -0.82 29.58 18.53
CA GLY A 486 0.25 30.49 18.92
C GLY A 486 0.73 31.42 17.80
N ASN A 487 1.36 32.54 18.18
CA ASN A 487 1.95 33.50 17.23
C ASN A 487 3.32 33.02 16.72
N LEU A 488 3.69 33.45 15.50
CA LEU A 488 5.01 33.14 14.96
C LEU A 488 6.13 33.85 15.71
N SER A 489 7.18 33.09 15.95
CA SER A 489 8.47 33.50 16.52
C SER A 489 9.61 32.71 15.85
N ALA A 490 10.84 33.20 15.90
CA ALA A 490 11.97 32.43 15.43
C ALA A 490 12.06 31.11 16.23
N GLY A 491 12.15 29.98 15.53
CA GLY A 491 12.01 28.64 16.12
C GLY A 491 10.61 28.02 16.01
N SER A 492 9.62 28.75 15.48
CA SER A 492 8.27 28.19 15.24
C SER A 492 8.34 27.05 14.22
N SER A 493 7.53 26.01 14.37
CA SER A 493 7.55 24.88 13.43
C SER A 493 6.86 25.23 12.10
N GLY A 494 7.26 24.54 11.03
CA GLY A 494 6.55 24.60 9.74
C GLY A 494 5.08 24.17 9.87
N THR A 495 4.77 23.26 10.81
CA THR A 495 3.38 22.90 11.16
C THR A 495 2.60 24.08 11.74
N GLN A 496 3.22 24.87 12.62
CA GLN A 496 2.58 26.07 13.16
C GLN A 496 2.26 27.08 12.05
N MET A 497 3.20 27.29 11.11
CA MET A 497 2.98 28.11 9.93
C MET A 497 1.80 27.59 9.08
N GLU A 498 1.76 26.29 8.76
CA GLU A 498 0.62 25.72 8.01
C GLU A 498 -0.71 25.83 8.75
N ASN A 499 -0.72 25.70 10.08
CA ASN A 499 -1.94 25.91 10.88
C ASN A 499 -2.41 27.37 10.83
N LEU A 500 -1.48 28.34 10.80
CA LEU A 500 -1.80 29.76 10.66
C LEU A 500 -2.29 30.11 9.25
N ILE A 501 -1.66 29.56 8.21
CA ILE A 501 -2.16 29.64 6.82
C ILE A 501 -3.56 29.02 6.75
N GLY A 502 -3.72 27.85 7.35
CA GLY A 502 -4.98 27.12 7.47
C GLY A 502 -6.08 27.97 8.10
N LYS A 503 -5.79 28.61 9.23
CA LYS A 503 -6.71 29.49 9.94
C LYS A 503 -7.08 30.73 9.12
N TRP A 504 -6.10 31.47 8.65
CA TRP A 504 -6.31 32.83 8.13
C TRP A 504 -6.56 32.88 6.65
N PHE A 505 -5.95 32.01 5.85
CA PHE A 505 -6.18 31.97 4.41
C PHE A 505 -7.12 30.85 4.00
N LEU A 506 -7.08 29.67 4.60
CA LEU A 506 -7.84 28.50 4.10
C LEU A 506 -9.13 28.20 4.88
N GLY A 507 -9.38 28.90 5.99
CA GLY A 507 -10.58 28.72 6.82
C GLY A 507 -10.74 27.32 7.44
N THR A 508 -9.65 26.59 7.66
CA THR A 508 -9.66 25.22 8.21
C THR A 508 -9.73 25.18 9.73
N ASN A 509 -9.45 26.30 10.42
CA ASN A 509 -9.65 26.43 11.86
C ASN A 509 -11.10 26.81 12.17
N ARG A 510 -11.98 25.81 12.09
CA ARG A 510 -13.43 25.98 12.18
C ARG A 510 -13.90 26.23 13.64
N PRO A 511 -14.99 27.01 13.83
CA PRO A 511 -15.58 27.20 15.15
C PRO A 511 -15.97 25.89 15.85
N VAL A 512 -15.79 25.84 17.17
CA VAL A 512 -16.28 24.74 17.99
C VAL A 512 -17.81 24.71 17.99
N THR A 513 -18.37 23.52 17.85
CA THR A 513 -19.80 23.23 17.83
C THR A 513 -20.07 21.83 18.37
N GLY A 514 -21.29 21.58 18.87
CA GLY A 514 -21.76 20.25 19.24
C GLY A 514 -22.27 19.40 18.06
N TYR A 515 -22.24 19.94 16.83
CA TYR A 515 -22.71 19.30 15.61
C TYR A 515 -21.56 18.82 14.72
N THR A 516 -21.87 18.03 13.70
CA THR A 516 -20.87 17.53 12.75
C THR A 516 -20.67 18.52 11.60
N TYR A 517 -19.43 18.77 11.21
CA TYR A 517 -19.11 19.52 10.01
C TYR A 517 -19.26 18.66 8.76
N GLN A 518 -20.05 19.10 7.78
CA GLN A 518 -20.14 18.48 6.46
C GLN A 518 -19.90 19.50 5.36
N TYR A 519 -19.33 19.05 4.25
CA TYR A 519 -19.20 19.88 3.06
C TYR A 519 -20.58 20.16 2.46
N VAL A 520 -20.91 21.43 2.22
CA VAL A 520 -22.22 21.83 1.70
C VAL A 520 -22.08 22.34 0.26
N SER A 521 -22.79 21.73 -0.68
CA SER A 521 -22.95 22.16 -2.08
C SER A 521 -23.79 23.43 -2.19
N GLY A 522 -23.77 24.11 -3.34
CA GLY A 522 -24.56 25.32 -3.61
C GLY A 522 -23.71 26.54 -3.94
N SER A 523 -24.35 27.70 -4.04
CA SER A 523 -23.72 28.97 -4.42
C SER A 523 -23.62 29.89 -3.20
N LEU A 524 -22.67 30.84 -3.22
CA LEU A 524 -22.60 31.87 -2.17
C LEU A 524 -23.89 32.69 -2.16
N PHE A 525 -24.29 33.19 -3.34
CA PHE A 525 -25.57 33.83 -3.61
C PHE A 525 -26.25 33.12 -4.79
N GLN A 526 -27.56 32.92 -4.72
CA GLN A 526 -28.38 32.40 -5.83
C GLN A 526 -29.04 33.55 -6.58
N ASN A 527 -29.78 34.41 -5.86
CA ASN A 527 -30.53 35.53 -6.43
C ASN A 527 -30.16 36.87 -5.77
N GLY A 528 -28.98 36.92 -5.15
CA GLY A 528 -28.54 38.03 -4.29
C GLY A 528 -29.10 37.90 -2.87
N ALA A 529 -28.48 38.61 -1.92
CA ALA A 529 -28.90 38.58 -0.52
C ALA A 529 -30.35 39.05 -0.34
N SER A 530 -31.21 38.19 0.20
CA SER A 530 -32.60 38.47 0.53
C SER A 530 -32.86 38.27 2.02
N ALA A 531 -33.81 39.04 2.57
CA ALA A 531 -34.27 38.81 3.93
C ALA A 531 -34.87 37.40 4.09
N ASP A 532 -35.44 36.82 3.04
CA ASP A 532 -36.08 35.50 3.06
C ASP A 532 -35.10 34.33 3.21
N ASP A 533 -33.81 34.57 2.94
CA ASP A 533 -32.74 33.59 3.13
C ASP A 533 -32.50 33.33 4.62
N ILE A 534 -32.85 34.31 5.47
CA ILE A 534 -32.61 34.26 6.91
C ILE A 534 -33.60 33.32 7.59
N ARG A 535 -33.06 32.20 8.07
CA ARG A 535 -33.69 31.27 9.02
C ARG A 535 -32.69 30.92 10.11
N GLN A 536 -32.91 31.44 11.31
CA GLN A 536 -32.08 31.12 12.47
C GLN A 536 -32.18 29.64 12.83
N GLY A 537 -31.04 29.04 13.23
CA GLY A 537 -31.00 27.68 13.76
C GLY A 537 -30.75 27.63 15.27
N ALA A 538 -30.06 26.58 15.72
CA ALA A 538 -29.89 26.23 17.13
C ALA A 538 -28.77 27.02 17.85
N VAL A 539 -28.79 28.36 17.74
CA VAL A 539 -27.90 29.26 18.48
C VAL A 539 -28.62 30.56 18.84
N GLY A 540 -28.33 31.11 20.02
CA GLY A 540 -28.96 32.33 20.55
C GLY A 540 -28.48 33.64 19.92
N ASP A 541 -28.27 33.68 18.61
CA ASP A 541 -27.66 34.80 17.88
C ASP A 541 -28.68 35.73 17.19
N CYS A 542 -29.93 35.78 17.67
CA CYS A 542 -31.06 36.41 16.96
C CYS A 542 -30.79 37.87 16.54
N TYR A 543 -30.04 38.61 17.37
CA TYR A 543 -29.60 39.97 17.11
C TYR A 543 -28.74 40.07 15.84
N TYR A 544 -27.93 39.06 15.55
CA TYR A 544 -27.09 38.98 14.35
C TYR A 544 -27.95 38.76 13.11
N VAL A 545 -28.66 37.64 13.05
CA VAL A 545 -29.46 37.27 11.88
C VAL A 545 -30.65 38.21 11.61
N ALA A 546 -31.28 38.82 12.63
CA ALA A 546 -32.30 39.85 12.41
C ALA A 546 -31.71 41.13 11.81
N THR A 547 -30.47 41.48 12.16
CA THR A 547 -29.77 42.62 11.55
C THR A 547 -29.39 42.31 10.12
N LEU A 548 -28.91 41.10 9.83
CA LEU A 548 -28.62 40.66 8.46
C LEU A 548 -29.89 40.66 7.58
N ALA A 549 -31.05 40.26 8.12
CA ALA A 549 -32.32 40.34 7.40
C ALA A 549 -32.67 41.79 7.02
N SER A 550 -32.49 42.73 7.96
CA SER A 550 -32.72 44.16 7.69
C SER A 550 -31.73 44.71 6.65
N LEU A 551 -30.47 44.29 6.72
CA LEU A 551 -29.45 44.65 5.73
C LEU A 551 -29.76 44.10 4.35
N ALA A 552 -30.18 42.85 4.25
CA ALA A 552 -30.54 42.24 2.97
C ALA A 552 -31.75 42.93 2.34
N GLN A 553 -32.70 43.41 3.14
CA GLN A 553 -33.85 44.18 2.65
C GLN A 553 -33.46 45.59 2.19
N GLU A 554 -32.76 46.36 3.05
CA GLU A 554 -32.60 47.81 2.85
C GLU A 554 -31.29 48.17 2.15
N LYS A 555 -30.23 47.37 2.35
CA LYS A 555 -28.88 47.66 1.88
C LYS A 555 -28.09 46.39 1.50
N PRO A 556 -28.58 45.53 0.59
CA PRO A 556 -27.99 44.20 0.30
C PRO A 556 -26.52 44.26 -0.17
N ALA A 557 -26.09 45.39 -0.74
CA ALA A 557 -24.70 45.60 -1.14
C ALA A 557 -23.71 45.50 0.05
N TYR A 558 -24.10 45.84 1.28
CA TYR A 558 -23.23 45.66 2.45
C TYR A 558 -22.95 44.19 2.74
N ILE A 559 -23.92 43.30 2.47
CA ILE A 559 -23.75 41.85 2.57
C ILE A 559 -22.93 41.34 1.41
N GLN A 560 -23.29 41.68 0.17
CA GLN A 560 -22.58 41.17 -1.00
C GLN A 560 -21.09 41.57 -0.99
N ASN A 561 -20.79 42.82 -0.63
CA ASN A 561 -19.42 43.35 -0.56
C ASN A 561 -18.67 42.95 0.72
N MET A 562 -19.31 42.26 1.67
CA MET A 562 -18.57 41.71 2.82
C MET A 562 -17.81 40.44 2.45
N PHE A 563 -18.21 39.75 1.38
CA PHE A 563 -17.58 38.51 0.95
C PHE A 563 -16.58 38.75 -0.19
N THR A 564 -15.47 38.00 -0.12
CA THR A 564 -14.60 37.73 -1.26
C THR A 564 -14.59 36.22 -1.46
N ASP A 565 -15.09 35.76 -2.61
CA ASP A 565 -14.90 34.37 -3.03
C ASP A 565 -13.45 34.21 -3.51
N ASN A 566 -12.69 33.35 -2.84
CA ASN A 566 -11.28 33.16 -3.13
C ASN A 566 -11.05 32.19 -4.32
N GLY A 567 -12.11 31.60 -4.89
CA GLY A 567 -12.03 30.68 -6.04
C GLY A 567 -11.53 29.27 -5.71
N ASP A 568 -11.29 28.97 -4.43
CA ASP A 568 -10.77 27.70 -3.92
C ASP A 568 -11.71 27.05 -2.88
N ASN A 569 -13.00 27.35 -2.97
CA ASN A 569 -14.04 26.94 -2.00
C ASN A 569 -13.85 27.54 -0.59
N THR A 570 -13.12 28.65 -0.48
CA THR A 570 -13.04 29.46 0.74
C THR A 570 -13.55 30.87 0.49
N PHE A 571 -14.07 31.49 1.55
CA PHE A 571 -14.67 32.82 1.49
C PHE A 571 -14.06 33.70 2.57
N THR A 572 -13.50 34.83 2.17
CA THR A 572 -13.02 35.84 3.10
C THR A 572 -14.14 36.81 3.43
N VAL A 573 -14.40 37.02 4.71
CA VAL A 573 -15.53 37.80 5.23
C VAL A 573 -15.01 39.02 5.99
N ARG A 574 -15.47 40.21 5.59
CA ARG A 574 -15.10 41.50 6.18
C ARG A 574 -16.03 41.90 7.31
N PHE A 575 -15.45 42.36 8.41
CA PHE A 575 -16.11 43.05 9.51
C PHE A 575 -15.41 44.38 9.80
N TYR A 576 -15.99 45.23 10.63
CA TYR A 576 -15.43 46.51 11.06
C TYR A 576 -15.25 46.56 12.57
N ASN A 577 -14.05 46.93 12.99
CA ASN A 577 -13.73 47.31 14.36
C ASN A 577 -13.53 48.83 14.41
N ASN A 578 -14.50 49.56 14.96
CA ASN A 578 -14.47 51.03 15.03
C ASN A 578 -14.15 51.70 13.68
N GLY A 579 -14.78 51.21 12.60
CA GLY A 579 -14.60 51.71 11.24
C GLY A 579 -13.38 51.15 10.49
N VAL A 580 -12.50 50.39 11.14
CA VAL A 580 -11.36 49.71 10.50
C VAL A 580 -11.75 48.31 10.07
N ALA A 581 -11.54 47.96 8.80
CA ALA A 581 -11.87 46.63 8.29
C ALA A 581 -10.95 45.55 8.88
N ASP A 582 -11.55 44.45 9.30
CA ASP A 582 -10.89 43.21 9.73
C ASP A 582 -11.53 42.03 9.00
N TYR A 583 -10.80 40.92 8.88
CA TYR A 583 -11.16 39.80 8.03
C TYR A 583 -10.95 38.46 8.72
N VAL A 584 -11.79 37.50 8.33
CA VAL A 584 -11.68 36.07 8.63
C VAL A 584 -11.96 35.28 7.35
N THR A 585 -11.38 34.09 7.21
CA THR A 585 -11.68 33.20 6.08
C THR A 585 -12.35 31.94 6.58
N VAL A 586 -13.40 31.50 5.88
CA VAL A 586 -14.16 30.29 6.20
C VAL A 586 -14.23 29.36 4.98
N ASP A 587 -14.17 28.06 5.22
CA ASP A 587 -14.41 27.04 4.20
C ASP A 587 -15.90 26.63 4.11
N ARG A 588 -16.23 25.74 3.16
CA ARG A 588 -17.59 25.22 2.90
C ARG A 588 -18.10 24.16 3.87
N TYR A 589 -17.31 23.77 4.86
CA TYR A 589 -17.79 22.82 5.85
C TYR A 589 -18.64 23.57 6.87
N LEU A 590 -19.92 23.24 6.95
CA LEU A 590 -20.87 23.86 7.88
C LEU A 590 -21.40 22.83 8.88
N PRO A 591 -21.79 23.23 10.10
CA PRO A 591 -22.35 22.33 11.09
C PRO A 591 -23.76 21.84 10.67
N THR A 592 -23.98 20.54 10.74
CA THR A 592 -25.25 19.91 10.36
C THR A 592 -25.86 19.05 11.45
N SER A 593 -27.19 19.02 11.47
CA SER A 593 -27.98 17.99 12.15
C SER A 593 -28.53 17.05 11.08
N GLY A 594 -27.88 15.90 10.88
CA GLY A 594 -28.13 15.06 9.71
C GLY A 594 -27.73 15.78 8.42
N ASN A 595 -28.68 15.95 7.49
CA ASN A 595 -28.48 16.64 6.20
C ASN A 595 -28.96 18.09 6.20
N SER A 596 -29.37 18.62 7.35
CA SER A 596 -29.89 19.99 7.48
C SER A 596 -28.93 20.88 8.26
N ALA A 597 -29.02 22.19 8.02
CA ALA A 597 -28.27 23.18 8.80
C ALA A 597 -28.57 23.06 10.28
N ALA A 598 -27.54 23.04 11.12
CA ALA A 598 -27.71 23.09 12.57
C ALA A 598 -27.97 24.52 13.06
N TYR A 599 -27.28 25.49 12.48
CA TYR A 599 -27.39 26.92 12.78
C TYR A 599 -28.12 27.65 11.64
N ALA A 600 -27.68 28.83 11.21
CA ALA A 600 -28.37 29.55 10.14
C ALA A 600 -28.54 28.69 8.88
N GLY A 601 -29.78 28.66 8.38
CA GLY A 601 -30.16 27.85 7.24
C GLY A 601 -29.60 28.35 5.90
N TRP A 602 -29.51 27.45 4.94
CA TRP A 602 -29.11 27.72 3.55
C TRP A 602 -30.21 27.40 2.52
N GLY A 603 -31.45 27.30 2.97
CA GLY A 603 -32.66 27.21 2.12
C GLY A 603 -32.89 25.90 1.34
N GLY A 604 -31.86 25.13 1.00
CA GLY A 604 -32.02 23.85 0.29
C GLY A 604 -32.18 22.64 1.21
N GLY A 605 -32.76 21.58 0.66
CA GLY A 605 -33.25 20.42 1.43
C GLY A 605 -32.19 19.43 1.93
N SER A 606 -30.92 19.60 1.53
CA SER A 606 -29.82 18.70 1.91
C SER A 606 -28.46 19.38 1.69
N VAL A 607 -27.42 18.90 2.37
CA VAL A 607 -26.02 19.30 2.15
C VAL A 607 -25.54 19.16 0.71
N THR A 608 -26.12 18.24 -0.07
CA THR A 608 -25.74 18.02 -1.48
C THR A 608 -26.52 18.89 -2.47
N SER A 609 -27.52 19.66 -2.03
CA SER A 609 -28.35 20.45 -2.96
C SER A 609 -27.56 21.58 -3.59
N THR A 610 -27.62 21.70 -4.92
CA THR A 610 -27.05 22.83 -5.65
C THR A 610 -27.88 24.11 -5.49
N SER A 611 -29.11 23.99 -4.99
CA SER A 611 -29.99 25.12 -4.68
C SER A 611 -29.70 25.78 -3.34
N ASN A 612 -28.73 25.28 -2.57
CA ASN A 612 -28.37 25.91 -1.30
C ASN A 612 -27.79 27.31 -1.55
N GLU A 613 -28.21 28.27 -0.75
CA GLU A 613 -27.72 29.65 -0.73
C GLU A 613 -26.95 29.89 0.58
N LEU A 614 -25.62 30.01 0.48
CA LEU A 614 -24.74 29.80 1.63
C LEU A 614 -24.38 31.05 2.42
N TRP A 615 -24.64 32.26 1.89
CA TRP A 615 -24.11 33.49 2.49
C TRP A 615 -24.49 33.67 3.97
N VAL A 616 -25.70 33.27 4.39
CA VAL A 616 -26.14 33.41 5.78
C VAL A 616 -25.32 32.51 6.70
N ALA A 617 -25.22 31.23 6.36
CA ALA A 617 -24.48 30.25 7.15
C ALA A 617 -22.97 30.55 7.18
N LEU A 618 -22.40 31.04 6.07
CA LEU A 618 -21.00 31.45 6.00
C LEU A 618 -20.73 32.75 6.77
N ALA A 619 -21.65 33.72 6.74
CA ALA A 619 -21.56 34.95 7.53
C ALA A 619 -21.60 34.63 9.04
N GLU A 620 -22.54 33.79 9.46
CA GLU A 620 -22.68 33.34 10.85
C GLU A 620 -21.44 32.55 11.31
N LYS A 621 -20.93 31.63 10.49
CA LYS A 621 -19.67 30.91 10.76
C LYS A 621 -18.49 31.86 10.92
N ALA A 622 -18.37 32.84 10.02
CA ALA A 622 -17.32 33.85 10.08
C ALA A 622 -17.44 34.71 11.35
N TYR A 623 -18.67 35.05 11.76
CA TYR A 623 -18.92 35.79 12.99
C TYR A 623 -18.57 34.98 14.25
N ALA A 624 -18.87 33.68 14.26
CA ALA A 624 -18.44 32.75 15.31
C ALA A 624 -16.91 32.64 15.41
N GLN A 625 -16.22 32.64 14.26
CA GLN A 625 -14.75 32.69 14.22
C GLN A 625 -14.20 34.02 14.70
N LEU A 626 -14.84 35.13 14.31
CA LEU A 626 -14.43 36.47 14.72
C LEU A 626 -14.52 36.66 16.25
N ALA A 627 -15.35 35.90 16.96
CA ALA A 627 -15.55 36.04 18.40
C ALA A 627 -14.23 35.97 19.22
N GLU A 628 -13.24 35.22 18.73
CA GLU A 628 -11.94 35.10 19.40
C GLU A 628 -10.99 36.29 19.16
N SER A 629 -11.36 37.25 18.31
CA SER A 629 -10.51 38.39 17.94
C SER A 629 -10.17 39.31 19.11
N GLY A 630 -10.91 39.19 20.22
CA GLY A 630 -10.76 40.01 21.42
C GLY A 630 -11.40 41.39 21.33
N TRP A 631 -12.03 41.73 20.20
CA TRP A 631 -12.71 43.00 20.01
C TRP A 631 -14.18 42.87 19.60
N SER A 632 -14.56 41.77 18.94
CA SER A 632 -15.91 41.59 18.41
C SER A 632 -16.94 41.14 19.46
N ARG A 633 -16.47 40.35 20.43
CA ARG A 633 -17.21 39.72 21.53
C ARG A 633 -16.42 39.88 22.84
N SER A 634 -16.87 39.25 23.93
CA SER A 634 -16.14 39.27 25.22
C SER A 634 -14.67 38.93 25.00
N SER A 635 -13.77 39.59 25.74
CA SER A 635 -12.32 39.35 25.67
C SER A 635 -11.90 37.94 26.09
N THR A 636 -12.81 37.12 26.61
CA THR A 636 -12.59 35.70 26.92
C THR A 636 -13.23 34.75 25.91
N SER A 637 -13.90 35.27 24.88
CA SER A 637 -14.56 34.46 23.86
C SER A 637 -13.55 33.70 23.02
N ASN A 638 -13.93 32.49 22.61
CA ASN A 638 -13.17 31.59 21.76
C ASN A 638 -13.84 31.44 20.38
N ASN A 639 -13.18 30.72 19.47
CA ASN A 639 -13.72 30.37 18.15
C ASN A 639 -14.84 29.33 18.30
N SER A 640 -16.08 29.76 18.56
CA SER A 640 -17.21 28.84 18.76
C SER A 640 -18.56 29.48 18.44
N TYR A 641 -19.53 28.66 18.05
CA TYR A 641 -20.92 29.13 17.88
C TYR A 641 -21.56 29.56 19.20
N ALA A 642 -21.17 28.96 20.33
CA ALA A 642 -21.66 29.39 21.65
C ALA A 642 -21.19 30.82 21.99
N ALA A 643 -20.05 31.28 21.47
CA ALA A 643 -19.51 32.61 21.75
C ALA A 643 -20.34 33.77 21.15
N ILE A 644 -21.20 33.47 20.18
CA ILE A 644 -22.09 34.46 19.55
C ILE A 644 -23.50 34.48 20.16
N GLU A 645 -23.77 33.69 21.21
CA GLU A 645 -25.04 33.75 21.93
C GLU A 645 -25.19 35.09 22.67
N GLY A 646 -26.36 35.72 22.51
CA GLY A 646 -26.74 36.97 23.16
C GLY A 646 -25.99 38.20 22.63
N GLY A 647 -26.72 39.28 22.34
CA GLY A 647 -26.11 40.49 21.82
C GLY A 647 -27.15 41.52 21.43
N TRP A 648 -26.67 42.64 20.88
CA TRP A 648 -27.49 43.75 20.43
C TRP A 648 -27.22 44.08 18.96
N MET A 649 -28.28 44.41 18.24
CA MET A 649 -28.29 44.64 16.79
C MET A 649 -27.41 45.83 16.39
N ASP A 650 -27.35 46.88 17.20
CA ASP A 650 -26.52 48.07 17.00
C ASP A 650 -25.03 47.72 16.85
N THR A 651 -24.57 46.69 17.57
CA THR A 651 -23.22 46.16 17.48
C THR A 651 -23.00 45.50 16.12
N VAL A 652 -23.98 44.74 15.63
CA VAL A 652 -23.91 44.06 14.33
C VAL A 652 -23.97 45.08 13.18
N ILE A 653 -24.79 46.13 13.31
CA ILE A 653 -24.81 47.25 12.36
C ILE A 653 -23.38 47.81 12.23
N ARG A 654 -22.75 48.18 13.35
CA ARG A 654 -21.37 48.71 13.35
C ARG A 654 -20.38 47.71 12.75
N GLN A 655 -20.47 46.44 13.12
CA GLN A 655 -19.51 45.40 12.74
C GLN A 655 -19.64 44.95 11.29
N VAL A 656 -20.83 44.98 10.68
CA VAL A 656 -21.02 44.56 9.28
C VAL A 656 -20.85 45.74 8.33
N THR A 657 -21.35 46.92 8.71
CA THR A 657 -21.43 48.09 7.83
C THR A 657 -20.37 49.15 8.05
N GLY A 658 -19.80 49.24 9.26
CA GLY A 658 -18.92 50.35 9.66
C GLY A 658 -19.67 51.64 9.94
N LEU A 659 -21.01 51.66 9.78
CA LEU A 659 -21.85 52.80 10.13
C LEU A 659 -22.00 52.89 11.64
N SER A 660 -22.20 54.12 12.13
CA SER A 660 -22.70 54.32 13.49
C SER A 660 -24.13 53.82 13.63
N ALA A 661 -24.53 53.44 14.83
CA ALA A 661 -25.88 52.99 15.13
C ALA A 661 -26.44 53.74 16.33
N THR A 662 -27.74 54.02 16.29
CA THR A 662 -28.48 54.61 17.40
C THR A 662 -29.33 53.54 18.07
N SER A 663 -29.37 53.55 19.40
CA SER A 663 -30.25 52.68 20.19
C SER A 663 -31.10 53.53 21.10
N GLN A 664 -32.42 53.31 21.07
CA GLN A 664 -33.36 54.09 21.85
C GLN A 664 -34.51 53.21 22.35
N SER A 665 -34.88 53.39 23.61
CA SER A 665 -36.13 52.84 24.11
C SER A 665 -37.30 53.51 23.40
N VAL A 666 -38.26 52.72 22.94
CA VAL A 666 -39.46 53.23 22.26
C VAL A 666 -40.25 54.22 23.13
N GLY A 667 -40.16 54.14 24.46
CA GLY A 667 -40.78 55.10 25.37
C GLY A 667 -40.20 56.53 25.29
N ASN A 668 -38.99 56.66 24.75
CA ASN A 668 -38.34 57.96 24.50
C ASN A 668 -38.51 58.42 23.05
N MET A 669 -39.28 57.70 22.22
CA MET A 669 -39.55 58.03 20.82
C MET A 669 -41.00 58.43 20.62
N THR A 670 -41.30 59.15 19.54
CA THR A 670 -42.67 59.35 19.06
C THR A 670 -43.02 58.30 18.00
N GLN A 671 -44.31 58.01 17.84
CA GLN A 671 -44.79 57.11 16.79
C GLN A 671 -44.38 57.60 15.40
N ALA A 672 -44.44 58.91 15.17
CA ALA A 672 -44.01 59.52 13.91
C ALA A 672 -42.53 59.29 13.62
N GLN A 673 -41.66 59.35 14.64
CA GLN A 673 -40.24 59.03 14.47
C GLN A 673 -40.03 57.58 14.01
N LEU A 674 -40.73 56.61 14.61
CA LEU A 674 -40.60 55.22 14.19
C LEU A 674 -41.17 54.98 12.78
N ILE A 675 -42.29 55.60 12.43
CA ILE A 675 -42.85 55.53 11.07
C ILE A 675 -41.84 56.11 10.06
N ASN A 676 -41.20 57.23 10.39
CA ASN A 676 -40.17 57.83 9.52
C ASN A 676 -38.95 56.91 9.35
N LEU A 677 -38.52 56.22 10.41
CA LEU A 677 -37.45 55.22 10.33
C LEU A 677 -37.84 54.02 9.46
N VAL A 678 -39.07 53.52 9.58
CA VAL A 678 -39.58 52.42 8.74
C VAL A 678 -39.63 52.78 7.26
N ASN A 679 -39.95 54.05 6.96
CA ASN A 679 -39.95 54.56 5.59
C ASN A 679 -38.59 55.12 5.16
N SER A 680 -37.54 54.90 5.97
CA SER A 680 -36.18 55.26 5.63
C SER A 680 -35.43 54.05 5.09
N ASN A 681 -34.41 54.27 4.28
CA ASN A 681 -33.53 53.19 3.81
C ASN A 681 -32.46 52.83 4.87
N GLN A 682 -32.78 52.96 6.16
CA GLN A 682 -31.88 52.64 7.28
C GLN A 682 -32.12 51.20 7.74
N VAL A 683 -31.06 50.54 8.20
CA VAL A 683 -31.17 49.24 8.88
C VAL A 683 -31.98 49.48 10.15
N LEU A 684 -33.06 48.73 10.38
CA LEU A 684 -34.00 48.97 11.47
C LEU A 684 -34.42 47.67 12.14
N THR A 685 -34.15 47.58 13.43
CA THR A 685 -34.41 46.40 14.26
C THR A 685 -35.03 46.79 15.60
N ALA A 686 -35.69 45.83 16.24
CA ALA A 686 -36.22 45.98 17.60
C ALA A 686 -35.91 44.73 18.42
N GLY A 687 -35.45 44.96 19.66
CA GLY A 687 -35.31 43.92 20.68
C GLY A 687 -36.35 44.13 21.78
N PHE A 688 -36.90 43.03 22.31
CA PHE A 688 -37.96 43.08 23.31
C PHE A 688 -37.46 42.60 24.67
N VAL A 689 -37.61 43.44 25.69
CA VAL A 689 -37.14 43.16 27.07
C VAL A 689 -38.21 42.44 27.90
N TYR A 690 -39.49 42.62 27.57
CA TYR A 690 -40.62 41.95 28.21
C TYR A 690 -41.60 41.46 27.15
N GLY A 691 -41.80 40.14 27.06
CA GLY A 691 -42.77 39.52 26.17
C GLY A 691 -44.01 39.11 26.92
N ALA A 692 -45.16 39.70 26.60
CA ALA A 692 -46.45 39.10 26.91
C ALA A 692 -47.51 39.46 25.87
N GLY A 693 -48.08 38.45 25.23
CA GLY A 693 -49.44 38.48 24.65
C GLY A 693 -49.61 38.93 23.20
N TYR A 694 -48.59 39.47 22.52
CA TYR A 694 -48.76 40.09 21.19
C TYR A 694 -48.09 39.34 20.02
N GLY A 695 -47.83 38.04 20.17
CA GLY A 695 -47.21 37.22 19.11
C GLY A 695 -45.70 37.44 18.92
N VAL A 696 -45.05 38.13 19.86
CA VAL A 696 -43.58 38.33 19.91
C VAL A 696 -42.94 37.47 21.00
N VAL A 697 -41.67 37.12 20.79
CA VAL A 697 -40.85 36.33 21.72
C VAL A 697 -40.08 37.26 22.64
N ASN A 698 -40.02 36.91 23.93
CA ASN A 698 -39.28 37.67 24.92
C ASN A 698 -37.77 37.51 24.74
N GLY A 699 -37.00 38.58 24.96
CA GLY A 699 -35.53 38.54 24.82
C GLY A 699 -35.06 38.27 23.39
N HIS A 700 -35.87 38.60 22.39
CA HIS A 700 -35.65 38.24 20.98
C HIS A 700 -35.58 39.48 20.09
N ALA A 701 -34.75 39.40 19.05
CA ALA A 701 -34.55 40.46 18.07
C ALA A 701 -35.41 40.26 16.82
N TYR A 702 -35.94 41.35 16.28
CA TYR A 702 -36.78 41.38 15.08
C TYR A 702 -36.32 42.49 14.14
N THR A 703 -36.56 42.31 12.84
CA THR A 703 -36.49 43.40 11.85
C THR A 703 -37.84 44.10 11.79
N ILE A 704 -37.88 45.44 11.75
CA ILE A 704 -39.11 46.18 11.45
C ILE A 704 -39.11 46.48 9.96
N THR A 705 -40.08 45.96 9.21
CA THR A 705 -40.01 46.03 7.72
C THR A 705 -41.04 46.96 7.10
N SER A 706 -42.16 47.23 7.78
CA SER A 706 -43.23 48.08 7.24
C SER A 706 -44.18 48.60 8.33
N TYR A 707 -44.92 49.65 7.99
CA TYR A 707 -46.00 50.20 8.82
C TYR A 707 -47.29 50.22 8.01
N ASN A 708 -48.34 49.59 8.53
CA ASN A 708 -49.68 49.59 7.94
C ASN A 708 -50.51 50.70 8.58
N SER A 709 -50.80 51.76 7.82
CA SER A 709 -51.56 52.91 8.30
C SER A 709 -53.04 52.62 8.56
N THR A 710 -53.63 51.62 7.88
CA THR A 710 -55.03 51.21 8.07
C THR A 710 -55.22 50.56 9.44
N ASN A 711 -54.34 49.63 9.81
CA ASN A 711 -54.42 48.90 11.06
C ASN A 711 -53.58 49.52 12.18
N GLN A 712 -52.79 50.55 11.86
CA GLN A 712 -51.85 51.22 12.75
C GLN A 712 -50.82 50.27 13.40
N THR A 713 -50.34 49.30 12.62
CA THR A 713 -49.41 48.26 13.08
C THR A 713 -48.06 48.32 12.37
N PHE A 714 -46.99 48.08 13.12
CA PHE A 714 -45.65 47.81 12.62
C PHE A 714 -45.49 46.31 12.39
N TYR A 715 -44.96 45.93 11.23
CA TYR A 715 -44.64 44.54 10.92
C TYR A 715 -43.26 44.17 11.43
N LEU A 716 -43.18 43.10 12.22
CA LEU A 716 -41.97 42.56 12.82
C LEU A 716 -41.62 41.22 12.17
N ARG A 717 -40.55 41.19 11.38
CA ARG A 717 -40.00 39.96 10.82
C ARG A 717 -39.14 39.26 11.87
N ASN A 718 -39.65 38.15 12.39
CA ASN A 718 -38.89 37.21 13.19
C ASN A 718 -37.77 36.52 12.37
N PRO A 719 -36.51 36.53 12.81
CA PRO A 719 -35.38 35.87 12.12
C PRO A 719 -35.49 34.33 12.06
N TRP A 720 -36.42 33.70 12.78
CA TRP A 720 -36.75 32.28 12.61
C TRP A 720 -37.36 31.96 11.23
N GLY A 721 -37.73 32.99 10.45
CA GLY A 721 -38.40 32.82 9.15
C GLY A 721 -39.86 32.35 9.27
N SER A 722 -40.43 32.43 10.47
CA SER A 722 -41.81 32.12 10.81
C SER A 722 -42.22 32.90 12.08
N SER A 723 -43.50 32.88 12.46
CA SER A 723 -44.01 33.60 13.65
C SER A 723 -43.65 35.10 13.65
N HIS A 724 -43.88 35.75 12.51
CA HIS A 724 -43.85 37.20 12.37
C HIS A 724 -45.05 37.84 13.12
N ALA A 725 -44.93 39.11 13.50
CA ALA A 725 -45.95 39.78 14.30
C ALA A 725 -46.32 41.15 13.70
N ASN A 726 -47.58 41.56 13.91
CA ASN A 726 -48.03 42.93 13.68
C ASN A 726 -48.34 43.54 15.03
N VAL A 727 -47.67 44.63 15.39
CA VAL A 727 -47.84 45.27 16.70
C VAL A 727 -48.18 46.74 16.57
N THR A 728 -49.11 47.23 17.39
CA THR A 728 -49.45 48.65 17.46
C THR A 728 -48.36 49.43 18.22
N TRP A 729 -48.39 50.76 18.11
CA TRP A 729 -47.53 51.63 18.92
C TRP A 729 -47.67 51.41 20.43
N SER A 730 -48.91 51.26 20.93
CA SER A 730 -49.17 51.00 22.35
C SER A 730 -48.63 49.64 22.81
N GLN A 731 -48.66 48.63 21.93
CA GLN A 731 -48.07 47.33 22.20
C GLN A 731 -46.54 47.42 22.25
N LEU A 732 -45.90 48.14 21.32
CA LEU A 732 -44.44 48.38 21.38
C LEU A 732 -44.01 49.06 22.69
N LEU A 733 -44.75 50.08 23.14
CA LEU A 733 -44.52 50.74 24.44
C LEU A 733 -44.64 49.74 25.60
N SER A 734 -45.67 48.89 25.58
CA SER A 734 -45.93 47.88 26.62
C SER A 734 -44.83 46.81 26.67
N LEU A 735 -44.32 46.41 25.50
CA LEU A 735 -43.19 45.48 25.35
C LEU A 735 -41.83 46.10 25.70
N ARG A 736 -41.80 47.41 25.96
CA ARG A 736 -40.58 48.21 26.22
C ARG A 736 -39.52 47.98 25.16
N ALA A 737 -39.94 48.00 23.89
CA ALA A 737 -39.05 47.74 22.77
C ALA A 737 -37.83 48.67 22.78
N ILE A 738 -36.67 48.11 22.49
CA ILE A 738 -35.45 48.87 22.23
C ILE A 738 -35.26 48.85 20.71
N VAL A 739 -35.48 50.00 20.08
CA VAL A 739 -35.33 50.19 18.64
C VAL A 739 -33.88 50.56 18.35
N GLN A 740 -33.29 49.91 17.36
CA GLN A 740 -31.90 50.13 16.94
C GLN A 740 -31.83 50.31 15.43
N TRP A 741 -31.15 51.37 14.99
CA TRP A 741 -31.04 51.66 13.56
C TRP A 741 -29.67 52.20 13.16
N SER A 742 -29.31 52.00 11.88
CA SER A 742 -28.08 52.55 11.31
C SER A 742 -28.23 54.05 11.10
N ASN A 743 -27.23 54.84 11.43
CA ASN A 743 -27.17 56.24 10.99
C ASN A 743 -26.93 56.29 9.47
N THR A 744 -27.28 57.42 8.85
CA THR A 744 -27.21 57.63 7.39
C THR A 744 -25.79 57.70 6.86
#